data_AF-A0A2G3Q068-F1
#
_entry.id   AF-A0A2G3Q068-F1
#
_cell.length_a   1.000
_cell.length_b   1.000
_cell.length_c   1.000
_cell.angle_alpha   90.00
_cell.angle_beta   90.00
_cell.angle_gamma   90.00
#
_symmetry.space_group_name_H-M   'P 1'
#
loop_
_entity.id
_entity.type
_entity.pdbx_description
1 polymer ?
#
loop_
_entity_poly.entity_id
_entity_poly.type
_entity_poly.pdbx_seq_one_letter_code
_entity_poly.pdbx_strand_id
1 'polypeptide(L)'
;MAYLKKQFEISPQLTDEEARKIIALRVEIFKSSYSQYQLVNLALKVSDKTMSQIEENREKFVGLSIDQIPLRYYPEGEIVGNLLGYTRTITENQLEQLQKQGKNYERNDLIGQMGLEQSMEDKLKGEKGLEKVAVDNFGRRIYTLSREEGQAGRDIYLTLDLALQKATYNSLERRLSEAIIMRLKNPGGSVLPLDAKTLIRSMIESNILDIKALQVAPQETKSHAIVSILEQAYDKIDPLMRQDFSLKKLLLEWFDEGKLTEKEILWILHEQGILKLEPSVLGEFQKNKQGTTEELLIDQLEKGYLKPKYFAIDPCSGAAAVVDVQTGEVLSLVGYPSFDNNQLSTSFNSYYAQLTDGFDKRSLLVNRVTKTAKAPGSTYKMVTAIAGLEEGVITPTEKINDTGTFTQAGAPYPRCWVLSSSGNGHGEVDLNRALEVSCNYYFYEVAYRLAQKMGSNFEGINTLNRYADLFGLSEKTGIELDEVQPNISSPFNLVKQCVRQVLNKLKDLSMSKEQELLTTLKAQLEKGVYLTDSLGETRLEVEEAFQYELKRQLEPLLQKVLEPHYDVFLPQILSQIKQGVAKDFTQVMEQIIVNTMERTTSTSLEQKVKSVFIQSLEIYVDKTLDESLKQAINQIPEDELLDAYEQAFLKVYRMQIRKADQRESAKALLLAKNQLPTKIETYKEQLVAKIRQNIINLIVNELFVGVELNWTDGVTVRTAMGQGYNAFSPLQIVRYIAGIANKKVTYDLRLVQGIRSYEAGRSLYEVTLPHPIRDITVSDYTMNLIHQGMLDVIQGEEGTAREIFKNFPVAIGAKTGTAEDGKHEHAWFAGFAPYEAPQIALVVTLYNTDGLGSTSQLIAKDILENYFKESQDKQATLENIFVD
;
A
#
# COMPACT_ATOMS: atom_id res chain seq x y z
N MET A 1 32.72 9.24 -26.69
CA MET A 1 32.83 10.71 -26.61
C MET A 1 33.34 11.34 -27.91
N ALA A 2 34.41 10.84 -28.53
CA ALA A 2 34.96 11.39 -29.78
C ALA A 2 33.94 11.57 -30.92
N TYR A 3 33.03 10.60 -31.11
CA TYR A 3 31.91 10.72 -32.06
C TYR A 3 31.02 11.93 -31.77
N LEU A 4 30.61 12.11 -30.50
CA LEU A 4 29.76 13.22 -30.08
C LEU A 4 30.48 14.57 -30.18
N LYS A 5 31.77 14.66 -29.82
CA LYS A 5 32.56 15.89 -30.02
C LYS A 5 32.61 16.29 -31.49
N LYS A 6 32.75 15.31 -32.40
CA LYS A 6 32.72 15.55 -33.85
C LYS A 6 31.32 15.95 -34.33
N GLN A 7 30.28 15.24 -33.89
CA GLN A 7 28.89 15.49 -34.29
C GLN A 7 28.40 16.88 -33.84
N PHE A 8 28.80 17.32 -32.64
CA PHE A 8 28.42 18.60 -32.08
C PHE A 8 29.50 19.67 -32.25
N GLU A 9 30.48 19.50 -33.15
CA GLU A 9 31.52 20.50 -33.46
C GLU A 9 32.22 21.11 -32.22
N ILE A 10 32.62 20.25 -31.28
CA ILE A 10 33.28 20.65 -30.03
C ILE A 10 34.78 20.47 -30.16
N SER A 11 35.53 21.47 -29.71
CA SER A 11 36.99 21.44 -29.77
C SER A 11 37.56 20.16 -29.12
N PRO A 12 38.49 19.45 -29.77
CA PRO A 12 39.20 18.32 -29.18
C PRO A 12 40.03 18.69 -27.94
N GLN A 13 40.37 19.98 -27.77
CA GLN A 13 41.17 20.49 -26.65
C GLN A 13 40.36 20.60 -25.35
N LEU A 14 39.03 20.57 -25.43
CA LEU A 14 38.16 20.59 -24.26
C LEU A 14 38.11 19.22 -23.60
N THR A 15 38.07 19.22 -22.27
CA THR A 15 37.92 18.00 -21.47
C THR A 15 36.59 17.29 -21.82
N ASP A 16 36.51 15.99 -21.56
CA ASP A 16 35.27 15.23 -21.81
C ASP A 16 34.09 15.74 -20.96
N GLU A 17 34.37 16.34 -19.80
CA GLU A 17 33.36 16.98 -18.95
C GLU A 17 32.82 18.28 -19.58
N GLU A 18 33.70 19.18 -20.00
CA GLU A 18 33.32 20.42 -20.68
C GLU A 18 32.56 20.13 -21.98
N ALA A 19 33.03 19.13 -22.74
CA ALA A 19 32.35 18.70 -23.93
C ALA A 19 30.94 18.16 -23.64
N ARG A 20 30.73 17.37 -22.58
CA ARG A 20 29.39 16.93 -22.17
C ARG A 20 28.47 18.10 -21.84
N LYS A 21 28.96 19.11 -21.13
CA LYS A 21 28.17 20.33 -20.80
C LYS A 21 27.74 21.07 -22.07
N ILE A 22 28.64 21.22 -23.04
CA ILE A 22 28.34 21.85 -24.33
C ILE A 22 27.39 20.98 -25.17
N ILE A 23 27.57 19.65 -25.18
CA ILE A 23 26.65 18.73 -25.87
C ILE A 23 25.25 18.86 -25.28
N ALA A 24 25.10 18.87 -23.96
CA ALA A 24 23.80 19.01 -23.31
C ALA A 24 23.08 20.29 -23.76
N LEU A 25 23.79 21.43 -23.76
CA LEU A 25 23.26 22.71 -24.26
C LEU A 25 22.88 22.64 -25.75
N ARG A 26 23.77 22.13 -26.61
CA ARG A 26 23.52 22.05 -28.06
C ARG A 26 22.38 21.08 -28.39
N VAL A 27 22.23 20.00 -27.63
CA VAL A 27 21.09 19.06 -27.77
C VAL A 27 19.78 19.74 -27.43
N GLU A 28 19.72 20.52 -26.34
CA GLU A 28 18.50 21.27 -25.99
C GLU A 28 18.13 22.30 -27.05
N ILE A 29 19.12 23.02 -27.61
CA ILE A 29 18.90 23.93 -28.74
C ILE A 29 18.46 23.16 -30.00
N PHE A 30 19.05 21.98 -30.26
CA PHE A 30 18.74 21.18 -31.44
C PHE A 30 17.30 20.67 -31.44
N LYS A 31 16.74 20.32 -30.26
CA LYS A 31 15.35 19.86 -30.12
C LYS A 31 14.29 20.86 -30.61
N SER A 32 14.63 22.15 -30.68
CA SER A 32 13.74 23.22 -31.16
C SER A 32 14.22 23.85 -32.48
N SER A 33 15.23 23.27 -33.13
CA SER A 33 15.84 23.80 -34.36
C SER A 33 14.86 24.00 -35.54
N TYR A 34 13.73 23.30 -35.56
CA TYR A 34 12.67 23.46 -36.56
C TYR A 34 11.70 24.63 -36.28
N SER A 35 11.77 25.25 -35.10
CA SER A 35 10.95 26.40 -34.69
C SER A 35 11.85 27.64 -34.53
N GLN A 36 12.10 28.36 -35.62
CA GLN A 36 13.04 29.52 -35.69
C GLN A 36 12.79 30.66 -34.68
N TYR A 37 11.67 30.67 -33.96
CA TYR A 37 11.28 31.74 -33.03
C TYR A 37 10.89 31.27 -31.63
N GLN A 38 11.08 29.97 -31.30
CA GLN A 38 10.72 29.44 -29.99
C GLN A 38 11.95 29.45 -29.06
N LEU A 39 11.92 30.28 -28.01
CA LEU A 39 13.00 30.39 -27.04
C LEU A 39 13.15 29.08 -26.24
N VAL A 40 14.39 28.65 -26.04
CA VAL A 40 14.75 27.49 -25.21
C VAL A 40 15.35 27.99 -23.90
N ASN A 41 14.82 27.50 -22.78
CA ASN A 41 15.42 27.78 -21.48
C ASN A 41 16.72 26.97 -21.33
N LEU A 42 17.87 27.65 -21.28
CA LEU A 42 19.19 27.02 -21.18
C LEU A 42 19.65 26.80 -19.74
N ALA A 43 19.28 27.69 -18.82
CA ALA A 43 19.71 27.65 -17.43
C ALA A 43 18.78 28.47 -16.52
N LEU A 44 18.63 28.01 -15.29
CA LEU A 44 17.90 28.70 -14.23
C LEU A 44 18.84 29.02 -13.06
N LYS A 45 18.47 30.02 -12.24
CA LYS A 45 19.30 30.51 -11.13
C LYS A 45 20.70 30.98 -11.59
N VAL A 46 20.75 31.67 -12.71
CA VAL A 46 21.97 32.27 -13.25
C VAL A 46 22.52 33.29 -12.24
N SER A 47 23.82 33.23 -11.92
CA SER A 47 24.43 34.14 -10.96
C SER A 47 24.42 35.59 -11.47
N ASP A 48 24.37 36.57 -10.57
CA ASP A 48 24.45 38.00 -10.93
C ASP A 48 25.69 38.31 -11.77
N LYS A 49 26.83 37.65 -11.47
CA LYS A 49 28.05 37.79 -12.26
C LYS A 49 27.86 37.33 -13.70
N THR A 50 27.26 36.15 -13.89
CA THR A 50 26.98 35.61 -15.23
C THR A 50 25.94 36.46 -15.96
N MET A 51 24.90 36.91 -15.25
CA MET A 51 23.91 37.82 -15.79
C MET A 51 24.56 39.10 -16.29
N SER A 52 25.31 39.81 -15.45
CA SER A 52 26.00 41.04 -15.83
C SER A 52 26.97 40.82 -16.99
N GLN A 53 27.72 39.71 -17.02
CA GLN A 53 28.63 39.42 -18.13
C GLN A 53 27.91 39.24 -19.48
N ILE A 54 26.76 38.57 -19.48
CA ILE A 54 25.93 38.39 -20.68
C ILE A 54 25.31 39.73 -21.09
N GLU A 55 24.76 40.47 -20.14
CA GLU A 55 24.12 41.78 -20.35
C GLU A 55 25.11 42.81 -20.91
N GLU A 56 26.32 42.91 -20.34
CA GLU A 56 27.38 43.81 -20.81
C GLU A 56 27.95 43.43 -22.19
N ASN A 57 27.90 42.14 -22.55
CA ASN A 57 28.42 41.63 -23.82
C ASN A 57 27.29 41.15 -24.76
N ARG A 58 26.09 41.73 -24.67
CA ARG A 58 24.92 41.37 -25.51
C ARG A 58 25.25 41.32 -27.01
N GLU A 59 26.17 42.17 -27.49
CA GLU A 59 26.61 42.18 -28.89
C GLU A 59 27.35 40.90 -29.31
N LYS A 60 28.04 40.22 -28.37
CA LYS A 60 28.75 38.96 -28.62
C LYS A 60 27.84 37.73 -28.51
N PHE A 61 26.84 37.78 -27.63
CA PHE A 61 25.94 36.66 -27.36
C PHE A 61 24.59 36.83 -28.10
N VAL A 62 24.65 36.92 -29.42
CA VAL A 62 23.45 37.07 -30.27
C VAL A 62 22.53 35.85 -30.10
N GLY A 63 21.26 36.09 -29.77
CA GLY A 63 20.24 35.06 -29.56
C GLY A 63 20.12 34.54 -28.12
N LEU A 64 20.96 35.03 -27.19
CA LEU A 64 20.83 34.77 -25.77
C LEU A 64 20.07 35.90 -25.09
N SER A 65 19.11 35.57 -24.23
CA SER A 65 18.36 36.53 -23.42
C SER A 65 18.29 36.06 -21.98
N ILE A 66 18.15 37.01 -21.06
CA ILE A 66 17.97 36.75 -19.63
C ILE A 66 16.62 37.29 -19.23
N ASP A 67 15.80 36.40 -18.68
CA ASP A 67 14.49 36.71 -18.15
C ASP A 67 14.46 36.43 -16.64
N GLN A 68 13.70 37.24 -15.92
CA GLN A 68 13.40 37.00 -14.52
C GLN A 68 12.07 36.22 -14.43
N ILE A 69 12.12 35.03 -13.86
CA ILE A 69 10.93 34.22 -13.58
C ILE A 69 10.81 33.98 -12.07
N PRO A 70 9.58 34.01 -11.51
CA PRO A 70 9.37 33.60 -10.13
C PRO A 70 9.64 32.09 -10.01
N LEU A 71 10.45 31.71 -9.03
CA LEU A 71 10.68 30.31 -8.67
C LEU A 71 10.03 30.01 -7.33
N ARG A 72 9.44 28.82 -7.23
CA ARG A 72 8.85 28.34 -5.99
C ARG A 72 9.94 28.08 -4.96
N TYR A 73 9.72 28.59 -3.74
CA TYR A 73 10.62 28.40 -2.60
C TYR A 73 9.82 27.88 -1.40
N TYR A 74 10.36 26.88 -0.72
CA TYR A 74 9.72 26.22 0.40
C TYR A 74 10.57 26.44 1.66
N PRO A 75 10.22 27.40 2.55
CA PRO A 75 11.05 27.72 3.71
C PRO A 75 11.37 26.51 4.59
N GLU A 76 10.40 25.60 4.75
CA GLU A 76 10.49 24.38 5.57
C GLU A 76 10.41 23.11 4.72
N GLY A 77 11.05 23.14 3.53
CA GLY A 77 10.84 22.16 2.47
C GLY A 77 10.98 20.70 2.88
N GLU A 78 11.79 20.37 3.88
CA GLU A 78 11.87 18.99 4.38
C GLU A 78 10.63 18.59 5.20
N ILE A 79 10.19 19.45 6.11
CA ILE A 79 9.10 19.19 7.07
C ILE A 79 7.74 19.12 6.38
N VAL A 80 7.59 19.86 5.29
CA VAL A 80 6.35 19.90 4.49
C VAL A 80 6.47 19.15 3.16
N GLY A 81 7.58 18.43 2.95
CA GLY A 81 7.93 17.67 1.74
C GLY A 81 6.77 16.89 1.13
N ASN A 82 6.28 15.91 1.88
CA ASN A 82 5.19 15.03 1.46
C ASN A 82 3.80 15.70 1.47
N LEU A 83 3.65 16.85 2.12
CA LEU A 83 2.38 17.59 2.28
C LEU A 83 2.17 18.58 1.13
N LEU A 84 3.08 19.52 0.95
CA LEU A 84 3.00 20.51 -0.14
C LEU A 84 3.36 19.87 -1.47
N GLY A 85 4.33 18.97 -1.49
CA GLY A 85 4.90 18.46 -2.73
C GLY A 85 5.69 19.53 -3.49
N TYR A 86 5.95 19.30 -4.77
CA TYR A 86 6.88 20.15 -5.52
C TYR A 86 6.41 20.37 -6.95
N THR A 87 6.89 21.45 -7.55
CA THR A 87 6.68 21.82 -8.95
C THR A 87 7.88 21.38 -9.80
N ARG A 88 7.64 20.87 -11.00
CA ARG A 88 8.71 20.53 -11.96
C ARG A 88 8.27 20.83 -13.39
N THR A 89 9.23 21.04 -14.29
CA THR A 89 9.00 21.16 -15.72
C THR A 89 8.16 19.99 -16.22
N ILE A 90 7.14 20.34 -16.98
CA ILE A 90 6.21 19.38 -17.57
C ILE A 90 6.93 18.39 -18.50
N THR A 91 6.57 17.12 -18.40
CA THR A 91 7.06 16.10 -19.34
C THR A 91 6.25 16.12 -20.64
N GLU A 92 6.83 15.62 -21.74
CA GLU A 92 6.11 15.54 -23.03
C GLU A 92 4.79 14.77 -22.91
N ASN A 93 4.79 13.64 -22.20
CA ASN A 93 3.58 12.86 -21.94
C ASN A 93 2.52 13.64 -21.14
N GLN A 94 2.92 14.39 -20.11
CA GLN A 94 2.00 15.24 -19.35
C GLN A 94 1.44 16.37 -20.23
N LEU A 95 2.29 17.01 -21.03
CA LEU A 95 1.88 18.08 -21.95
C LEU A 95 0.83 17.59 -22.94
N GLU A 96 1.07 16.44 -23.59
CA GLU A 96 0.11 15.85 -24.51
C GLU A 96 -1.24 15.53 -23.84
N GLN A 97 -1.22 15.02 -22.60
CA GLN A 97 -2.44 14.72 -21.86
C GLN A 97 -3.21 15.99 -21.49
N LEU A 98 -2.53 17.02 -20.98
CA LEU A 98 -3.16 18.28 -20.59
C LEU A 98 -3.70 19.05 -21.81
N GLN A 99 -2.99 19.03 -22.93
CA GLN A 99 -3.47 19.62 -24.19
C GLN A 99 -4.71 18.90 -24.73
N LYS A 100 -4.77 17.56 -24.62
CA LYS A 100 -5.99 16.79 -24.94
C LYS A 100 -7.17 17.14 -24.03
N GLN A 101 -6.90 17.56 -22.79
CA GLN A 101 -7.91 18.06 -21.85
C GLN A 101 -8.26 19.55 -22.09
N GLY A 102 -7.69 20.20 -23.10
CA GLY A 102 -7.92 21.61 -23.42
C GLY A 102 -7.22 22.59 -22.48
N LYS A 103 -6.24 22.14 -21.67
CA LYS A 103 -5.48 23.01 -20.77
C LYS A 103 -4.32 23.68 -21.54
N ASN A 104 -4.15 24.99 -21.33
CA ASN A 104 -3.13 25.81 -21.99
C ASN A 104 -1.76 25.71 -21.29
N TYR A 105 -1.05 24.60 -21.52
CA TYR A 105 0.33 24.42 -21.07
C TYR A 105 1.30 24.38 -22.26
N GLU A 106 2.54 24.80 -21.99
CA GLU A 106 3.69 24.80 -22.90
C GLU A 106 4.82 23.93 -22.35
N ARG A 107 5.75 23.51 -23.22
CA ARG A 107 6.80 22.53 -22.92
C ARG A 107 7.71 22.89 -21.74
N ASN A 108 7.87 24.18 -21.45
CA ASN A 108 8.77 24.67 -20.40
C ASN A 108 8.03 25.04 -19.11
N ASP A 109 6.72 24.83 -19.05
CA ASP A 109 5.92 25.18 -17.87
C ASP A 109 6.26 24.31 -16.67
N LEU A 110 6.25 24.94 -15.49
CA LEU A 110 6.29 24.23 -14.22
C LEU A 110 4.86 23.84 -13.83
N ILE A 111 4.70 22.60 -13.40
CA ILE A 111 3.42 22.06 -12.92
C ILE A 111 3.65 21.32 -11.60
N GLY A 112 2.68 21.41 -10.68
CA GLY A 112 2.64 20.61 -9.46
C GLY A 112 2.68 19.11 -9.74
N GLN A 113 3.65 18.42 -9.15
CA GLN A 113 3.89 16.99 -9.38
C GLN A 113 3.38 16.10 -8.26
N MET A 114 3.22 16.65 -7.05
CA MET A 114 2.78 15.92 -5.87
C MET A 114 2.15 16.88 -4.86
N GLY A 115 1.48 16.34 -3.84
CA GLY A 115 0.97 17.10 -2.70
C GLY A 115 -0.06 18.16 -3.09
N LEU A 116 -0.16 19.21 -2.28
CA LEU A 116 -1.04 20.34 -2.57
C LEU A 116 -0.66 21.10 -3.84
N GLU A 117 0.62 21.14 -4.23
CA GLU A 117 1.04 21.74 -5.50
C GLU A 117 0.34 21.04 -6.68
N GLN A 118 0.19 19.71 -6.64
CA GLN A 118 -0.52 18.96 -7.69
C GLN A 118 -2.05 19.06 -7.56
N SER A 119 -2.60 18.84 -6.36
CA SER A 119 -4.06 18.79 -6.20
C SER A 119 -4.72 20.16 -6.34
N MET A 120 -4.00 21.24 -6.04
CA MET A 120 -4.46 22.63 -6.17
C MET A 120 -3.89 23.35 -7.40
N GLU A 121 -3.25 22.63 -8.32
CA GLU A 121 -2.62 23.19 -9.53
C GLU A 121 -3.55 24.17 -10.29
N ASP A 122 -4.81 23.79 -10.50
CA ASP A 122 -5.77 24.62 -11.23
C ASP A 122 -6.14 25.93 -10.50
N LYS A 123 -5.90 26.01 -9.19
CA LYS A 123 -6.08 27.23 -8.39
C LYS A 123 -4.77 28.02 -8.26
N LEU A 124 -3.63 27.34 -8.16
CA LEU A 124 -2.31 27.92 -7.90
C LEU A 124 -1.64 28.53 -9.15
N LYS A 125 -1.85 27.97 -10.34
CA LYS A 125 -1.07 28.34 -11.54
C LYS A 125 -1.35 29.74 -12.11
N GLY A 126 -2.55 30.28 -11.86
CA GLY A 126 -3.00 31.54 -12.45
C GLY A 126 -3.26 31.47 -13.96
N GLU A 127 -3.32 32.62 -14.61
CA GLU A 127 -3.45 32.75 -16.06
C GLU A 127 -2.26 33.51 -16.64
N LYS A 128 -1.68 32.97 -17.72
CA LYS A 128 -0.55 33.62 -18.41
C LYS A 128 -1.02 34.93 -19.04
N GLY A 129 -0.20 35.96 -18.90
CA GLY A 129 -0.31 37.17 -19.72
C GLY A 129 0.20 36.93 -21.13
N LEU A 130 -0.05 37.88 -22.03
CA LEU A 130 0.38 37.81 -23.42
C LEU A 130 1.10 39.09 -23.83
N GLU A 131 2.36 38.97 -24.24
CA GLU A 131 3.13 40.09 -24.78
C GLU A 131 3.44 39.87 -26.26
N LYS A 132 2.95 40.75 -27.13
CA LYS A 132 3.33 40.77 -28.55
C LYS A 132 4.51 41.71 -28.72
N VAL A 133 5.63 41.18 -29.21
CA VAL A 133 6.86 41.95 -29.42
C VAL A 133 7.25 41.96 -30.90
N ALA A 134 7.73 43.10 -31.39
CA ALA A 134 8.36 43.18 -32.70
C ALA A 134 9.82 42.73 -32.58
N VAL A 135 10.22 41.78 -33.43
CA VAL A 135 11.59 41.26 -33.48
C VAL A 135 12.26 41.59 -34.81
N ASP A 136 13.58 41.71 -34.83
CA ASP A 136 14.34 41.85 -36.08
C ASP A 136 14.63 40.51 -36.77
N ASN A 137 15.33 40.52 -37.91
CA ASN A 137 15.68 39.32 -38.68
C ASN A 137 16.56 38.30 -37.91
N PHE A 138 17.10 38.68 -36.75
CA PHE A 138 17.89 37.83 -35.87
C PHE A 138 17.12 37.44 -34.59
N GLY A 139 15.83 37.78 -34.48
CA GLY A 139 14.97 37.46 -33.35
C GLY A 139 15.12 38.41 -32.16
N ARG A 140 15.83 39.54 -32.30
CA ARG A 140 16.02 40.50 -31.20
C ARG A 140 14.76 41.32 -30.98
N ARG A 141 14.29 41.37 -29.73
CA ARG A 141 13.17 42.22 -29.29
C ARG A 141 13.52 43.71 -29.52
N ILE A 142 12.75 44.39 -30.37
CA ILE A 142 12.91 45.83 -30.66
C ILE A 142 12.00 46.65 -29.74
N TYR A 143 10.69 46.41 -29.78
CA TYR A 143 9.69 47.06 -28.93
C TYR A 143 8.45 46.18 -28.72
N THR A 144 7.70 46.41 -27.65
CA THR A 144 6.42 45.74 -27.37
C THR A 144 5.29 46.40 -28.14
N LEU A 145 4.51 45.61 -28.88
CA LEU A 145 3.31 46.04 -29.62
C LEU A 145 2.08 46.08 -28.71
N SER A 146 1.89 45.05 -27.89
CA SER A 146 0.78 44.95 -26.95
C SER A 146 1.18 44.08 -25.76
N ARG A 147 0.58 44.35 -24.61
CA ARG A 147 0.78 43.58 -23.39
C ARG A 147 -0.56 43.37 -22.71
N GLU A 148 -0.88 42.12 -22.45
CA GLU A 148 -1.97 41.67 -21.60
C GLU A 148 -1.30 41.11 -20.34
N GLU A 149 -1.60 41.68 -19.19
CA GLU A 149 -1.04 41.22 -17.92
C GLU A 149 -1.64 39.85 -17.54
N GLY A 150 -0.82 38.99 -16.96
CA GLY A 150 -1.28 37.72 -16.43
C GLY A 150 -2.10 37.92 -15.16
N GLN A 151 -2.92 36.93 -14.82
CA GLN A 151 -3.63 36.90 -13.54
C GLN A 151 -2.87 35.97 -12.60
N ALA A 152 -2.54 36.47 -11.40
CA ALA A 152 -1.93 35.65 -10.38
C ALA A 152 -2.85 34.47 -10.02
N GLY A 153 -2.24 33.35 -9.61
CA GLY A 153 -2.96 32.26 -8.98
C GLY A 153 -3.67 32.70 -7.70
N ARG A 154 -4.57 31.85 -7.22
CA ARG A 154 -5.27 32.05 -5.96
C ARG A 154 -4.37 31.66 -4.80
N ASP A 155 -4.50 32.37 -3.68
CA ASP A 155 -3.81 31.99 -2.45
C ASP A 155 -4.62 30.93 -1.71
N ILE A 156 -3.96 29.87 -1.28
CA ILE A 156 -4.56 28.77 -0.53
C ILE A 156 -4.16 28.90 0.93
N TYR A 157 -5.14 29.08 1.81
CA TYR A 157 -4.94 29.13 3.25
C TYR A 157 -5.17 27.74 3.82
N LEU A 158 -4.19 27.25 4.60
CA LEU A 158 -4.22 25.90 5.15
C LEU A 158 -4.66 25.91 6.61
N THR A 159 -5.29 24.82 7.03
CA THR A 159 -5.63 24.53 8.43
C THR A 159 -4.40 24.17 9.28
N LEU A 160 -3.26 23.96 8.62
CA LEU A 160 -2.02 23.48 9.21
C LEU A 160 -1.45 24.48 10.23
N ASP A 161 -1.21 24.01 11.44
CA ASP A 161 -0.38 24.72 12.40
C ASP A 161 1.10 24.37 12.16
N LEU A 162 1.86 25.34 11.61
CA LEU A 162 3.25 25.11 11.25
C LEU A 162 4.14 24.78 12.46
N ALA A 163 3.85 25.34 13.64
CA ALA A 163 4.63 25.07 14.84
C ALA A 163 4.39 23.64 15.33
N LEU A 164 3.12 23.22 15.36
CA LEU A 164 2.74 21.84 15.67
C LEU A 164 3.30 20.84 14.64
N GLN A 165 3.25 21.15 13.34
CA GLN A 165 3.85 20.34 12.26
C GLN A 165 5.34 20.12 12.50
N LYS A 166 6.09 21.19 12.81
CA LYS A 166 7.52 21.13 13.13
C LYS A 166 7.78 20.30 14.39
N ALA A 167 7.03 20.54 15.47
CA ALA A 167 7.15 19.79 16.71
C ALA A 167 6.90 18.29 16.49
N THR A 168 5.89 17.96 15.69
CA THR A 168 5.54 16.58 15.31
C THR A 168 6.68 15.93 14.53
N TYR A 169 7.24 16.61 13.51
CA TYR A 169 8.36 16.11 12.72
C TYR A 169 9.61 15.89 13.56
N ASN A 170 9.97 16.87 14.38
CA ASN A 170 11.15 16.80 15.24
C ASN A 170 11.00 15.74 16.34
N SER A 171 9.79 15.51 16.85
CA SER A 171 9.54 14.42 17.80
C SER A 171 9.72 13.06 17.13
N LEU A 172 9.15 12.83 15.94
CA LEU A 172 9.38 11.61 15.17
C LEU A 172 10.88 11.36 14.94
N GLU A 173 11.61 12.36 14.44
CA GLU A 173 13.06 12.27 14.19
C GLU A 173 13.82 11.90 15.48
N ARG A 174 13.60 12.66 16.56
CA ARG A 174 14.32 12.46 17.82
C ARG A 174 14.00 11.10 18.46
N ARG A 175 12.74 10.70 18.51
CA ARG A 175 12.31 9.45 19.15
C ARG A 175 12.73 8.22 18.34
N LEU A 176 12.80 8.33 17.02
CA LEU A 176 13.42 7.30 16.17
C LEU A 176 14.95 7.23 16.38
N SER A 177 15.64 8.36 16.59
CA SER A 177 17.06 8.33 16.98
C SER A 177 17.26 7.60 18.31
N GLU A 178 16.45 7.91 19.31
CA GLU A 178 16.48 7.24 20.62
C GLU A 178 16.26 5.73 20.47
N ALA A 179 15.31 5.32 19.62
CA ALA A 179 15.05 3.92 19.30
C ALA A 179 16.27 3.21 18.66
N ILE A 180 16.95 3.85 17.70
CA ILE A 180 18.17 3.31 17.08
C ILE A 180 19.31 3.22 18.11
N ILE A 181 19.48 4.26 18.94
CA ILE A 181 20.47 4.28 20.02
C ILE A 181 20.23 3.13 21.00
N MET A 182 18.98 2.86 21.37
CA MET A 182 18.64 1.74 22.25
C MET A 182 19.08 0.40 21.65
N ARG A 183 18.92 0.19 20.34
CA ARG A 183 19.37 -1.03 19.65
C ARG A 183 20.90 -1.16 19.61
N LEU A 184 21.63 -0.04 19.44
CA LEU A 184 23.10 -0.01 19.43
C LEU A 184 23.72 -0.23 20.81
N LYS A 185 23.09 0.27 21.87
CA LYS A 185 23.57 0.11 23.27
C LYS A 185 23.45 -1.33 23.80
N ASN A 186 22.92 -2.25 22.99
CA ASN A 186 22.67 -3.65 23.30
C ASN A 186 21.62 -3.83 24.41
N PRO A 187 20.33 -3.67 24.07
CA PRO A 187 19.26 -3.74 25.05
C PRO A 187 19.00 -5.21 25.38
N GLY A 188 19.14 -5.62 26.64
CA GLY A 188 18.61 -6.91 27.08
C GLY A 188 17.09 -6.99 26.85
N GLY A 189 16.55 -8.18 26.58
CA GLY A 189 15.10 -8.41 26.46
C GLY A 189 14.60 -8.68 25.03
N SER A 190 13.45 -8.11 24.67
CA SER A 190 12.69 -8.36 23.42
C SER A 190 13.03 -7.42 22.24
N VAL A 191 13.99 -6.50 22.42
CA VAL A 191 14.39 -5.53 21.38
C VAL A 191 15.50 -6.12 20.52
N LEU A 192 15.36 -6.05 19.19
CA LEU A 192 16.37 -6.58 18.27
C LEU A 192 17.67 -5.74 18.33
N PRO A 193 18.84 -6.34 18.60
CA PRO A 193 20.11 -5.62 18.63
C PRO A 193 20.48 -5.07 17.24
N LEU A 194 21.37 -4.07 17.23
CA LEU A 194 21.94 -3.49 16.02
C LEU A 194 23.45 -3.31 16.23
N ASP A 195 24.25 -3.77 15.26
CA ASP A 195 25.69 -3.55 15.25
C ASP A 195 26.08 -2.36 14.34
N ALA A 196 27.27 -1.80 14.57
CA ALA A 196 27.76 -0.66 13.79
C ALA A 196 27.93 -0.99 12.29
N LYS A 197 28.38 -2.20 11.96
CA LYS A 197 28.56 -2.65 10.57
C LYS A 197 27.26 -2.53 9.79
N THR A 198 26.17 -3.04 10.35
CA THR A 198 24.83 -3.03 9.74
C THR A 198 24.33 -1.60 9.57
N LEU A 199 24.52 -0.74 10.57
CA LEU A 199 24.13 0.67 10.46
C LEU A 199 24.91 1.40 9.37
N ILE A 200 26.24 1.23 9.29
CA ILE A 200 27.10 1.83 8.26
C ILE A 200 26.75 1.29 6.87
N ARG A 201 26.52 -0.02 6.75
CA ARG A 201 26.05 -0.63 5.50
C ARG A 201 24.77 0.04 5.00
N SER A 202 23.83 0.34 5.90
CA SER A 202 22.59 1.02 5.55
C SER A 202 22.78 2.48 5.07
N MET A 203 23.82 3.18 5.51
CA MET A 203 24.16 4.53 5.01
C MET A 203 24.66 4.49 3.57
N ILE A 204 25.40 3.43 3.21
CA ILE A 204 25.83 3.20 1.84
C ILE A 204 24.60 2.86 0.97
N GLU A 205 23.73 1.96 1.43
CA GLU A 205 22.51 1.58 0.70
C GLU A 205 21.59 2.77 0.45
N SER A 206 21.46 3.68 1.41
CA SER A 206 20.57 4.84 1.38
C SER A 206 21.14 6.08 0.67
N ASN A 207 22.20 5.95 -0.12
CA ASN A 207 22.82 7.06 -0.88
C ASN A 207 23.30 8.24 -0.01
N ILE A 208 23.48 8.04 1.30
CA ILE A 208 24.02 9.08 2.18
C ILE A 208 25.51 9.26 1.96
N LEU A 209 26.21 8.18 1.64
CA LEU A 209 27.56 8.25 1.10
C LEU A 209 27.46 8.51 -0.40
N ASP A 210 27.75 9.75 -0.84
CA ASP A 210 27.70 10.12 -2.25
C ASP A 210 28.98 9.68 -2.96
N ILE A 211 28.82 8.72 -3.87
CA ILE A 211 29.94 8.18 -4.68
C ILE A 211 30.44 9.23 -5.67
N LYS A 212 29.58 10.12 -6.18
CA LYS A 212 30.06 11.19 -7.07
C LYS A 212 30.94 12.17 -6.31
N ALA A 213 30.58 12.49 -5.07
CA ALA A 213 31.40 13.31 -4.19
C ALA A 213 32.77 12.66 -3.92
N LEU A 214 32.83 11.32 -3.80
CA LEU A 214 34.09 10.58 -3.72
C LEU A 214 34.96 10.78 -4.96
N GLN A 215 34.39 10.65 -6.16
CA GLN A 215 35.12 10.73 -7.43
C GLN A 215 35.76 12.10 -7.69
N VAL A 216 35.16 13.18 -7.16
CA VAL A 216 35.68 14.55 -7.28
C VAL A 216 36.44 15.02 -6.04
N ALA A 217 36.68 14.13 -5.08
CA ALA A 217 37.35 14.48 -3.83
C ALA A 217 38.82 14.90 -4.09
N PRO A 218 39.35 15.89 -3.36
CA PRO A 218 40.75 16.33 -3.50
C PRO A 218 41.75 15.20 -3.24
N GLN A 219 42.89 15.20 -3.95
CA GLN A 219 43.87 14.10 -3.92
C GLN A 219 44.40 13.74 -2.52
N GLU A 220 44.43 14.70 -1.60
CA GLU A 220 44.93 14.50 -0.24
C GLU A 220 43.91 13.90 0.73
N THR A 221 42.67 13.68 0.29
CA THR A 221 41.59 13.11 1.12
C THR A 221 41.60 11.59 1.12
N LYS A 222 41.07 10.98 2.19
CA LYS A 222 40.84 9.53 2.22
C LYS A 222 39.83 9.10 1.18
N SER A 223 38.82 9.94 0.93
CA SER A 223 37.83 9.77 -0.13
C SER A 223 38.48 9.51 -1.49
N HIS A 224 39.48 10.33 -1.87
CA HIS A 224 40.19 10.16 -3.15
C HIS A 224 41.02 8.87 -3.19
N ALA A 225 41.70 8.53 -2.10
CA ALA A 225 42.49 7.29 -2.02
C ALA A 225 41.62 6.05 -2.20
N ILE A 226 40.46 5.99 -1.54
CA ILE A 226 39.55 4.85 -1.61
C ILE A 226 38.87 4.77 -2.98
N VAL A 227 38.37 5.89 -3.52
CA VAL A 227 37.71 5.88 -4.83
C VAL A 227 38.65 5.48 -5.96
N SER A 228 39.91 5.90 -5.91
CA SER A 228 40.91 5.56 -6.93
C SER A 228 41.15 4.05 -7.01
N ILE A 229 41.21 3.38 -5.85
CA ILE A 229 41.39 1.92 -5.80
C ILE A 229 40.10 1.21 -6.24
N LEU A 230 38.93 1.72 -5.83
CA LEU A 230 37.63 1.19 -6.26
C LEU A 230 37.45 1.29 -7.78
N GLU A 231 37.78 2.42 -8.40
CA GLU A 231 37.69 2.62 -9.85
C GLU A 231 38.65 1.68 -10.59
N GLN A 232 39.89 1.56 -10.12
CA GLN A 232 40.84 0.59 -10.69
C GLN A 232 40.36 -0.86 -10.59
N ALA A 233 39.66 -1.22 -9.52
CA ALA A 233 39.09 -2.56 -9.36
C ALA A 233 37.86 -2.75 -10.24
N TYR A 234 36.98 -1.73 -10.30
CA TYR A 234 35.83 -1.70 -11.19
C TYR A 234 36.25 -1.82 -12.66
N ASP A 235 37.35 -1.17 -13.03
CA ASP A 235 37.94 -1.23 -14.36
C ASP A 235 38.57 -2.58 -14.74
N LYS A 236 38.69 -3.50 -13.78
CA LYS A 236 39.10 -4.89 -14.04
C LYS A 236 37.91 -5.85 -14.19
N ILE A 237 36.69 -5.41 -13.86
CA ILE A 237 35.47 -6.23 -14.01
C ILE A 237 35.17 -6.41 -15.49
N ASP A 238 34.74 -7.60 -15.89
CA ASP A 238 34.36 -7.91 -17.27
C ASP A 238 33.28 -6.91 -17.79
N PRO A 239 33.41 -6.34 -19.00
CA PRO A 239 32.45 -5.39 -19.54
C PRO A 239 30.99 -5.89 -19.60
N LEU A 240 30.76 -7.20 -19.78
CA LEU A 240 29.42 -7.79 -19.73
C LEU A 240 28.84 -7.75 -18.32
N MET A 241 29.67 -8.00 -17.30
CA MET A 241 29.25 -7.95 -15.90
C MET A 241 28.99 -6.51 -15.42
N ARG A 242 29.64 -5.50 -16.03
CA ARG A 242 29.41 -4.08 -15.68
C ARG A 242 28.02 -3.56 -16.06
N GLN A 243 27.26 -4.26 -16.91
CA GLN A 243 25.89 -3.85 -17.23
C GLN A 243 24.98 -3.89 -15.98
N ASP A 244 25.22 -4.85 -15.07
CA ASP A 244 24.42 -5.07 -13.85
C ASP A 244 25.20 -4.78 -12.56
N PHE A 245 26.36 -4.13 -12.66
CA PHE A 245 27.29 -3.94 -11.56
C PHE A 245 27.80 -2.50 -11.50
N SER A 246 27.57 -1.82 -10.36
CA SER A 246 27.94 -0.42 -10.15
C SER A 246 29.09 -0.28 -9.15
N LEU A 247 29.78 0.87 -9.18
CA LEU A 247 30.78 1.25 -8.16
C LEU A 247 30.21 1.16 -6.72
N LYS A 248 28.92 1.45 -6.55
CA LYS A 248 28.19 1.31 -5.28
C LYS A 248 28.14 -0.14 -4.82
N LYS A 249 27.81 -1.06 -5.73
CA LYS A 249 27.75 -2.49 -5.44
C LYS A 249 29.13 -3.04 -5.07
N LEU A 250 30.18 -2.59 -5.77
CA LEU A 250 31.56 -2.92 -5.42
C LEU A 250 31.95 -2.42 -4.02
N LEU A 251 31.59 -1.17 -3.70
CA LEU A 251 31.83 -0.57 -2.38
C LEU A 251 31.15 -1.37 -1.27
N LEU A 252 29.89 -1.77 -1.47
CA LEU A 252 29.15 -2.62 -0.54
C LEU A 252 29.80 -3.99 -0.36
N GLU A 253 30.20 -4.65 -1.46
CA GLU A 253 30.89 -5.95 -1.39
C GLU A 253 32.23 -5.84 -0.64
N TRP A 254 33.02 -4.79 -0.90
CA TRP A 254 34.28 -4.55 -0.19
C TRP A 254 34.08 -4.30 1.29
N PHE A 255 33.04 -3.57 1.67
CA PHE A 255 32.69 -3.36 3.07
C PHE A 255 32.23 -4.67 3.72
N ASP A 256 31.42 -5.46 3.03
CA ASP A 256 30.92 -6.75 3.53
C ASP A 256 32.08 -7.76 3.72
N GLU A 257 33.04 -7.81 2.78
CA GLU A 257 34.26 -8.62 2.82
C GLU A 257 35.34 -8.11 3.80
N GLY A 258 35.18 -6.92 4.37
CA GLY A 258 36.15 -6.32 5.29
C GLY A 258 37.40 -5.73 4.62
N LYS A 259 37.35 -5.49 3.30
CA LYS A 259 38.38 -4.72 2.57
C LYS A 259 38.36 -3.23 2.92
N LEU A 260 37.21 -2.73 3.37
CA LEU A 260 37.04 -1.39 3.92
C LEU A 260 36.56 -1.51 5.36
N THR A 261 37.22 -0.80 6.27
CA THR A 261 36.87 -0.77 7.68
C THR A 261 35.75 0.23 7.96
N GLU A 262 34.98 -0.01 9.03
CA GLU A 262 33.95 0.92 9.51
C GLU A 262 34.50 2.34 9.73
N LYS A 263 35.70 2.44 10.33
CA LYS A 263 36.36 3.72 10.62
C LYS A 263 36.75 4.48 9.35
N GLU A 264 37.09 3.78 8.26
CA GLU A 264 37.35 4.41 6.97
C GLU A 264 36.07 4.98 6.36
N ILE A 265 34.94 4.28 6.48
CA ILE A 265 33.64 4.80 6.04
C ILE A 265 33.21 6.01 6.87
N LEU A 266 33.37 5.96 8.20
CA LEU A 266 33.08 7.12 9.06
C LEU A 266 33.95 8.33 8.70
N TRP A 267 35.21 8.10 8.34
CA TRP A 267 36.10 9.18 7.88
C TRP A 267 35.60 9.80 6.57
N ILE A 268 35.21 8.98 5.58
CA ILE A 268 34.63 9.47 4.33
C ILE A 268 33.39 10.31 4.60
N LEU A 269 32.49 9.82 5.47
CA LEU A 269 31.27 10.54 5.82
C LEU A 269 31.56 11.87 6.52
N HIS A 270 32.64 11.95 7.29
CA HIS A 270 33.13 13.21 7.85
C HIS A 270 33.65 14.17 6.78
N GLU A 271 34.45 13.69 5.81
CA GLU A 271 34.94 14.50 4.69
C GLU A 271 33.81 15.04 3.81
N GLN A 272 32.71 14.29 3.70
CA GLN A 272 31.48 14.73 3.01
C GLN A 272 30.58 15.65 3.87
N GLY A 273 30.96 15.91 5.13
CA GLY A 273 30.21 16.78 6.04
C GLY A 273 28.95 16.16 6.66
N ILE A 274 28.73 14.85 6.46
CA ILE A 274 27.62 14.11 7.06
C ILE A 274 27.88 13.88 8.56
N LEU A 275 29.13 13.57 8.91
CA LEU A 275 29.57 13.43 10.29
C LEU A 275 30.42 14.61 10.74
N LYS A 276 30.33 14.98 12.00
CA LYS A 276 31.21 15.98 12.62
C LYS A 276 32.06 15.32 13.70
N LEU A 277 33.22 14.84 13.27
CA LEU A 277 34.20 14.19 14.13
C LEU A 277 35.25 15.20 14.58
N GLU A 278 35.60 15.17 15.87
CA GLU A 278 36.64 16.03 16.42
C GLU A 278 38.03 15.63 15.89
N PRO A 279 38.97 16.57 15.71
CA PRO A 279 40.32 16.26 15.22
C PRO A 279 41.07 15.22 16.05
N SER A 280 40.81 15.14 17.36
CA SER A 280 41.36 14.12 18.25
C SER A 280 40.91 12.71 17.87
N VAL A 281 39.62 12.53 17.56
CA VAL A 281 39.04 11.25 17.14
C VAL A 281 39.64 10.80 15.80
N LEU A 282 39.82 11.73 14.85
CA LEU A 282 40.49 11.46 13.58
C LEU A 282 41.96 11.05 13.77
N GLY A 283 42.70 11.74 14.65
CA GLY A 283 44.08 11.38 14.99
C GLY A 283 44.21 10.00 15.66
N GLU A 284 43.17 9.53 16.35
CA GLU A 284 43.13 8.23 17.01
C GLU A 284 42.64 7.10 16.11
N PHE A 285 41.79 7.38 15.11
CA PHE A 285 41.47 6.43 14.03
C PHE A 285 42.73 5.97 13.31
N GLN A 286 43.69 6.87 13.09
CA GLN A 286 44.99 6.54 12.52
C GLN A 286 45.85 5.64 13.43
N LYS A 287 45.62 5.68 14.75
CA LYS A 287 46.39 4.93 15.76
C LYS A 287 45.65 3.68 16.27
N ASN A 288 44.43 3.44 15.80
CA ASN A 288 43.51 2.40 16.25
C ASN A 288 43.28 2.35 17.78
N LYS A 289 43.19 3.52 18.45
CA LYS A 289 43.34 3.64 19.91
C LYS A 289 42.17 4.19 20.73
N GLN A 290 40.98 4.45 20.16
CA GLN A 290 39.78 4.71 20.97
C GLN A 290 38.49 4.15 20.38
N GLY A 291 37.57 3.85 21.32
CA GLY A 291 36.13 3.67 21.15
C GLY A 291 35.69 2.47 20.33
N THR A 292 34.52 1.93 20.62
CA THR A 292 33.83 1.08 19.64
C THR A 292 33.20 1.98 18.58
N THR A 293 33.07 1.49 17.34
CA THR A 293 32.39 2.24 16.26
C THR A 293 30.96 2.63 16.68
N GLU A 294 30.32 1.77 17.48
CA GLU A 294 29.00 1.98 18.07
C GLU A 294 28.95 3.23 18.96
N GLU A 295 29.93 3.44 19.85
CA GLU A 295 29.97 4.61 20.74
C GLU A 295 30.00 5.93 19.96
N LEU A 296 30.73 5.97 18.84
CA LEU A 296 30.79 7.14 17.97
C LEU A 296 29.48 7.37 17.22
N LEU A 297 28.87 6.29 16.71
CA LEU A 297 27.56 6.39 16.06
C LEU A 297 26.49 6.89 17.04
N ILE A 298 26.52 6.39 18.29
CA ILE A 298 25.65 6.85 19.37
C ILE A 298 25.88 8.34 19.65
N ASP A 299 27.13 8.79 19.82
CA ASP A 299 27.46 10.20 20.06
C ASP A 299 26.93 11.11 18.94
N GLN A 300 27.09 10.71 17.68
CA GLN A 300 26.61 11.49 16.54
C GLN A 300 25.09 11.53 16.44
N LEU A 301 24.40 10.46 16.84
CA LEU A 301 22.93 10.42 16.94
C LEU A 301 22.42 11.29 18.10
N GLU A 302 23.05 11.21 19.27
CA GLU A 302 22.69 12.00 20.46
C GLU A 302 22.89 13.50 20.23
N LYS A 303 23.93 13.89 19.47
CA LYS A 303 24.18 15.28 19.03
C LYS A 303 23.29 15.74 17.87
N GLY A 304 22.54 14.85 17.23
CA GLY A 304 21.67 15.15 16.09
C GLY A 304 22.40 15.43 14.78
N TYR A 305 23.71 15.11 14.69
CA TYR A 305 24.44 15.15 13.42
C TYR A 305 24.02 14.00 12.51
N LEU A 306 23.87 12.81 13.09
CA LEU A 306 23.23 11.68 12.46
C LEU A 306 21.73 11.68 12.76
N LYS A 307 20.93 11.40 11.74
CA LYS A 307 19.46 11.38 11.82
C LYS A 307 18.91 10.08 11.25
N PRO A 308 17.77 9.57 11.73
CA PRO A 308 17.21 8.29 11.28
C PRO A 308 16.94 8.23 9.77
N LYS A 309 16.63 9.39 9.16
CA LYS A 309 16.46 9.52 7.72
C LYS A 309 17.72 9.17 6.95
N TYR A 310 18.91 9.09 7.57
CA TYR A 310 20.16 8.71 6.91
C TYR A 310 20.39 7.20 6.86
N PHE A 311 19.47 6.41 7.41
CA PHE A 311 19.61 4.96 7.48
C PHE A 311 18.38 4.32 6.86
N ALA A 312 18.58 3.18 6.22
CA ALA A 312 17.50 2.28 5.81
C ALA A 312 17.34 1.14 6.84
N ILE A 313 17.30 1.50 8.14
CA ILE A 313 17.26 0.56 9.26
C ILE A 313 15.98 0.74 10.07
N ASP A 314 15.27 -0.33 10.36
CA ASP A 314 14.03 -0.22 11.12
C ASP A 314 14.24 -0.06 12.64
N PRO A 315 13.37 0.65 13.38
CA PRO A 315 12.40 1.59 12.85
C PRO A 315 13.12 2.87 12.41
N CYS A 316 13.06 3.21 11.12
CA CYS A 316 13.50 4.53 10.60
C CYS A 316 12.33 5.36 10.08
N SER A 317 11.11 4.83 10.14
CA SER A 317 9.94 5.46 9.52
C SER A 317 8.69 5.41 10.39
N GLY A 318 7.85 6.42 10.22
CA GLY A 318 6.63 6.59 10.98
C GLY A 318 5.75 7.67 10.38
N ALA A 319 4.58 7.82 10.96
CA ALA A 319 3.60 8.83 10.57
C ALA A 319 2.84 9.32 11.79
N ALA A 320 2.48 10.60 11.78
CA ALA A 320 1.63 11.19 12.79
C ALA A 320 0.67 12.20 12.15
N ALA A 321 -0.55 12.27 12.68
CA ALA A 321 -1.54 13.25 12.28
C ALA A 321 -2.30 13.77 13.50
N VAL A 322 -2.67 15.04 13.46
CA VAL A 322 -3.50 15.71 14.46
C VAL A 322 -4.63 16.44 13.74
N VAL A 323 -5.86 16.21 14.19
CA VAL A 323 -7.06 16.81 13.60
C VAL A 323 -7.93 17.43 14.68
N ASP A 324 -8.63 18.50 14.34
CA ASP A 324 -9.71 19.05 15.17
C ASP A 324 -10.93 18.12 15.11
N VAL A 325 -11.45 17.74 16.29
CA VAL A 325 -12.54 16.74 16.38
C VAL A 325 -13.91 17.28 15.99
N GLN A 326 -14.08 18.61 16.01
CA GLN A 326 -15.34 19.29 15.75
C GLN A 326 -15.47 19.74 14.29
N THR A 327 -14.35 19.89 13.57
CA THR A 327 -14.36 20.44 12.21
C THR A 327 -13.73 19.53 11.15
N GLY A 328 -12.95 18.52 11.55
CA GLY A 328 -12.16 17.71 10.62
C GLY A 328 -10.93 18.43 10.05
N GLU A 329 -10.60 19.62 10.56
CA GLU A 329 -9.39 20.35 10.14
C GLU A 329 -8.12 19.60 10.53
N VAL A 330 -7.21 19.44 9.57
CA VAL A 330 -5.91 18.79 9.79
C VAL A 330 -4.92 19.84 10.28
N LEU A 331 -4.51 19.74 11.54
CA LEU A 331 -3.61 20.69 12.19
C LEU A 331 -2.14 20.30 12.03
N SER A 332 -1.84 19.00 11.90
CA SER A 332 -0.51 18.45 11.64
C SER A 332 -0.64 17.14 10.86
N LEU A 333 0.22 16.95 9.86
CA LEU A 333 0.24 15.78 8.97
C LEU A 333 1.69 15.48 8.57
N VAL A 334 2.33 14.58 9.31
CA VAL A 334 3.76 14.27 9.15
C VAL A 334 3.98 12.81 8.76
N GLY A 335 4.58 12.60 7.60
CA GLY A 335 5.22 11.33 7.22
C GLY A 335 6.73 11.45 7.35
N TYR A 336 7.36 10.52 8.08
CA TYR A 336 8.81 10.50 8.26
C TYR A 336 9.41 9.17 7.73
N PRO A 337 10.55 9.20 7.04
CA PRO A 337 11.29 10.39 6.61
C PRO A 337 10.65 11.07 5.39
N SER A 338 10.89 12.38 5.26
CA SER A 338 10.43 13.23 4.15
C SER A 338 11.62 13.67 3.28
N PHE A 339 11.38 14.50 2.26
CA PHE A 339 12.39 15.07 1.36
C PHE A 339 12.26 16.59 1.30
N ASP A 340 13.32 17.29 0.90
CA ASP A 340 13.28 18.74 0.70
C ASP A 340 12.70 19.11 -0.67
N ASN A 341 11.53 19.77 -0.69
CA ASN A 341 10.86 20.22 -1.92
C ASN A 341 11.76 21.08 -2.81
N ASN A 342 12.64 21.90 -2.22
CA ASN A 342 13.52 22.80 -2.98
C ASN A 342 14.48 22.02 -3.87
N GLN A 343 14.91 20.83 -3.42
CA GLN A 343 15.80 19.95 -4.17
C GLN A 343 15.12 19.24 -5.34
N LEU A 344 13.78 19.22 -5.39
CA LEU A 344 13.00 18.64 -6.49
C LEU A 344 12.31 19.70 -7.36
N SER A 345 12.39 20.96 -6.94
CA SER A 345 11.82 22.07 -7.69
C SER A 345 12.49 22.20 -9.06
N THR A 346 11.71 22.67 -10.03
CA THR A 346 12.20 23.12 -11.34
C THR A 346 12.49 21.99 -12.33
N SER A 347 13.61 21.26 -12.23
CA SER A 347 14.04 20.33 -13.28
C SER A 347 14.42 18.96 -12.74
N PHE A 348 14.47 17.96 -13.62
CA PHE A 348 15.08 16.66 -13.30
C PHE A 348 16.54 16.85 -12.87
N ASN A 349 16.93 16.18 -11.80
CA ASN A 349 18.27 16.28 -11.23
C ASN A 349 18.70 14.95 -10.60
N SER A 350 19.94 14.90 -10.13
CA SER A 350 20.50 13.71 -9.50
C SER A 350 19.83 13.34 -8.19
N TYR A 351 19.28 14.31 -7.46
CA TYR A 351 18.57 14.04 -6.20
C TYR A 351 17.31 13.21 -6.46
N TYR A 352 16.48 13.61 -7.42
CA TYR A 352 15.32 12.80 -7.84
C TYR A 352 15.73 11.38 -8.24
N ALA A 353 16.79 11.24 -9.04
CA ALA A 353 17.28 9.93 -9.48
C ALA A 353 17.71 9.04 -8.29
N GLN A 354 18.35 9.61 -7.26
CA GLN A 354 18.72 8.89 -6.03
C GLN A 354 17.50 8.41 -5.24
N LEU A 355 16.40 9.17 -5.24
CA LEU A 355 15.16 8.79 -4.57
C LEU A 355 14.40 7.66 -5.29
N THR A 356 14.67 7.43 -6.58
CA THR A 356 13.96 6.47 -7.44
C THR A 356 14.86 5.35 -7.96
N ASP A 357 16.08 5.20 -7.46
CA ASP A 357 17.07 4.25 -7.98
C ASP A 357 16.79 2.77 -7.62
N GLY A 358 15.82 2.53 -6.73
CA GLY A 358 15.47 1.19 -6.23
C GLY A 358 16.45 0.60 -5.21
N PHE A 359 17.58 1.26 -4.93
CA PHE A 359 18.51 0.89 -3.86
C PHE A 359 18.10 1.49 -2.52
N ASP A 360 17.65 2.75 -2.50
CA ASP A 360 17.21 3.40 -1.27
C ASP A 360 15.85 2.86 -0.82
N LYS A 361 15.86 2.07 0.26
CA LYS A 361 14.65 1.45 0.84
C LYS A 361 13.83 2.42 1.71
N ARG A 362 14.33 3.62 2.03
CA ARG A 362 13.64 4.57 2.90
C ARG A 362 12.39 5.17 2.26
N SER A 363 12.21 5.08 0.94
CA SER A 363 10.98 5.53 0.26
C SER A 363 10.53 6.95 0.65
N LEU A 364 11.42 7.94 0.49
CA LEU A 364 11.21 9.33 0.97
C LEU A 364 10.03 10.03 0.29
N LEU A 365 9.74 9.69 -0.97
CA LEU A 365 8.63 10.29 -1.73
C LEU A 365 7.24 9.83 -1.24
N VAL A 366 7.15 8.74 -0.48
CA VAL A 366 5.88 8.19 -0.02
C VAL A 366 5.32 9.02 1.12
N ASN A 367 4.16 9.66 0.90
CA ASN A 367 3.38 10.25 1.99
C ASN A 367 2.76 9.13 2.84
N ARG A 368 3.46 8.72 3.90
CA ARG A 368 3.05 7.59 4.75
C ARG A 368 1.71 7.81 5.44
N VAL A 369 1.38 9.05 5.77
CA VAL A 369 0.14 9.40 6.46
C VAL A 369 -1.09 9.10 5.60
N THR A 370 -1.00 9.33 4.27
CA THR A 370 -2.10 9.11 3.33
C THR A 370 -1.99 7.80 2.53
N LYS A 371 -0.79 7.24 2.36
CA LYS A 371 -0.52 6.12 1.43
C LYS A 371 -0.13 4.80 2.09
N THR A 372 0.27 4.79 3.37
CA THR A 372 0.70 3.55 4.03
C THR A 372 -0.47 2.92 4.80
N ALA A 373 -1.23 2.06 4.13
CA ALA A 373 -2.27 1.26 4.76
C ALA A 373 -1.67 0.06 5.50
N LYS A 374 -1.93 -0.03 6.81
CA LYS A 374 -1.49 -1.14 7.66
C LYS A 374 -2.59 -1.56 8.62
N ALA A 375 -2.49 -2.78 9.14
CA ALA A 375 -3.40 -3.24 10.17
C ALA A 375 -3.31 -2.33 11.40
N PRO A 376 -4.45 -1.82 11.92
CA PRO A 376 -4.48 -0.87 13.05
C PRO A 376 -4.28 -1.56 14.41
N GLY A 377 -4.34 -2.89 14.44
CA GLY A 377 -4.26 -3.69 15.66
C GLY A 377 -5.30 -3.25 16.69
N SER A 378 -4.92 -3.27 17.96
CA SER A 378 -5.84 -3.03 19.09
C SER A 378 -6.52 -1.65 19.10
N THR A 379 -6.12 -0.69 18.26
CA THR A 379 -6.88 0.56 18.07
C THR A 379 -8.24 0.31 17.41
N TYR A 380 -8.49 -0.85 16.80
CA TYR A 380 -9.79 -1.21 16.24
C TYR A 380 -10.79 -1.73 17.29
N LYS A 381 -10.33 -2.08 18.50
CA LYS A 381 -11.15 -2.73 19.53
C LYS A 381 -12.36 -1.91 19.97
N MET A 382 -12.32 -0.58 19.80
CA MET A 382 -13.47 0.25 20.12
C MET A 382 -14.64 -0.03 19.17
N VAL A 383 -14.39 -0.30 17.88
CA VAL A 383 -15.47 -0.75 16.95
C VAL A 383 -16.08 -2.05 17.47
N THR A 384 -15.25 -3.01 17.86
CA THR A 384 -15.70 -4.31 18.36
C THR A 384 -16.45 -4.21 19.69
N ALA A 385 -16.01 -3.33 20.59
CA ALA A 385 -16.71 -3.02 21.84
C ALA A 385 -18.10 -2.43 21.58
N ILE A 386 -18.17 -1.42 20.70
CA ILE A 386 -19.42 -0.72 20.34
C ILE A 386 -20.40 -1.72 19.74
N ALA A 387 -19.96 -2.50 18.74
CA ALA A 387 -20.79 -3.54 18.14
C ALA A 387 -21.26 -4.55 19.19
N GLY A 388 -20.37 -4.95 20.11
CA GLY A 388 -20.69 -5.91 21.17
C GLY A 388 -21.80 -5.43 22.10
N LEU A 389 -21.76 -4.15 22.49
CA LEU A 389 -22.73 -3.52 23.38
C LEU A 389 -24.05 -3.22 22.67
N GLU A 390 -24.01 -2.59 21.50
CA GLU A 390 -25.21 -2.19 20.75
C GLU A 390 -25.98 -3.40 20.23
N GLU A 391 -25.28 -4.47 19.84
CA GLU A 391 -25.89 -5.74 19.49
C GLU A 391 -26.19 -6.61 20.72
N GLY A 392 -25.92 -6.17 21.95
CA GLY A 392 -26.26 -6.87 23.18
C GLY A 392 -25.69 -8.28 23.29
N VAL A 393 -24.47 -8.52 22.79
CA VAL A 393 -23.73 -9.79 22.97
C VAL A 393 -22.81 -9.77 24.20
N ILE A 394 -22.59 -8.58 24.75
CA ILE A 394 -21.96 -8.34 26.05
C ILE A 394 -22.74 -7.29 26.84
N THR A 395 -22.56 -7.28 28.15
CA THR A 395 -22.98 -6.16 29.01
C THR A 395 -21.78 -5.49 29.67
N PRO A 396 -21.91 -4.23 30.14
CA PRO A 396 -20.77 -3.47 30.69
C PRO A 396 -20.14 -4.10 31.94
N THR A 397 -20.93 -4.80 32.76
CA THR A 397 -20.48 -5.45 33.99
C THR A 397 -20.17 -6.93 33.82
N GLU A 398 -20.38 -7.46 32.61
CA GLU A 398 -20.07 -8.86 32.34
C GLU A 398 -18.56 -9.08 32.37
N LYS A 399 -18.14 -10.11 33.12
CA LYS A 399 -16.74 -10.51 33.20
C LYS A 399 -16.52 -11.73 32.33
N ILE A 400 -15.50 -11.67 31.49
CA ILE A 400 -15.01 -12.80 30.70
C ILE A 400 -13.65 -13.22 31.27
N ASN A 401 -13.49 -14.51 31.53
CA ASN A 401 -12.24 -15.05 32.08
C ASN A 401 -11.23 -15.34 30.96
N ASP A 402 -10.21 -14.49 30.82
CA ASP A 402 -9.10 -14.69 29.89
C ASP A 402 -8.13 -15.76 30.40
N THR A 403 -8.15 -16.92 29.74
CA THR A 403 -7.25 -18.05 30.00
C THR A 403 -5.96 -18.01 29.17
N GLY A 404 -5.75 -16.95 28.40
CA GLY A 404 -4.57 -16.72 27.56
C GLY A 404 -4.67 -17.33 26.16
N THR A 405 -5.34 -18.47 25.97
CA THR A 405 -5.55 -19.11 24.66
C THR A 405 -7.03 -19.32 24.38
N PHE A 406 -7.54 -18.76 23.29
CA PHE A 406 -8.94 -18.84 22.92
C PHE A 406 -9.21 -20.06 22.04
N THR A 407 -9.77 -21.13 22.62
CA THR A 407 -9.95 -22.42 21.94
C THR A 407 -11.25 -22.55 21.14
N GLN A 408 -12.26 -21.71 21.43
CA GLN A 408 -13.58 -21.80 20.81
C GLN A 408 -13.55 -21.52 19.30
N ALA A 409 -12.59 -20.73 18.82
CA ALA A 409 -12.45 -20.36 17.40
C ALA A 409 -11.73 -21.42 16.52
N GLY A 410 -11.40 -22.59 17.08
CA GLY A 410 -10.69 -23.65 16.38
C GLY A 410 -9.19 -23.40 16.19
N ALA A 411 -8.47 -24.42 15.72
CA ALA A 411 -7.03 -24.35 15.50
C ALA A 411 -6.68 -23.62 14.17
N PRO A 412 -5.57 -22.86 14.10
CA PRO A 412 -4.67 -22.52 15.19
C PRO A 412 -5.32 -21.54 16.19
N TYR A 413 -5.23 -21.87 17.48
CA TYR A 413 -5.91 -21.12 18.53
C TYR A 413 -5.30 -19.72 18.70
N PRO A 414 -6.10 -18.65 18.57
CA PRO A 414 -5.62 -17.30 18.80
C PRO A 414 -5.26 -17.09 20.28
N ARG A 415 -4.19 -16.34 20.52
CA ARG A 415 -3.63 -16.10 21.86
C ARG A 415 -3.77 -14.65 22.28
N CYS A 416 -3.88 -14.45 23.59
CA CYS A 416 -3.73 -13.16 24.22
C CYS A 416 -2.24 -12.81 24.34
N TRP A 417 -1.90 -11.53 24.13
CA TRP A 417 -0.50 -11.08 24.12
C TRP A 417 0.21 -11.31 25.47
N VAL A 418 -0.53 -11.21 26.58
CA VAL A 418 -0.01 -11.39 27.95
C VAL A 418 0.47 -12.82 28.23
N LEU A 419 0.04 -13.80 27.43
CA LEU A 419 0.50 -15.18 27.56
C LEU A 419 2.00 -15.29 27.29
N SER A 420 2.51 -14.52 26.33
CA SER A 420 3.93 -14.50 25.96
C SER A 420 4.82 -13.90 27.06
N SER A 421 4.28 -13.01 27.89
CA SER A 421 5.03 -12.31 28.94
C SER A 421 4.87 -12.96 30.32
N SER A 422 3.66 -13.42 30.67
CA SER A 422 3.33 -13.87 32.03
C SER A 422 3.13 -15.39 32.16
N GLY A 423 2.96 -16.10 31.04
CA GLY A 423 2.59 -17.52 31.02
C GLY A 423 1.11 -17.80 31.37
N ASN A 424 0.31 -16.78 31.70
CA ASN A 424 -1.13 -16.87 32.00
C ASN A 424 -1.94 -15.83 31.19
N GLY A 425 -3.27 -15.89 31.25
CA GLY A 425 -4.15 -14.83 30.73
C GLY A 425 -4.42 -13.73 31.77
N HIS A 426 -5.20 -12.70 31.41
CA HIS A 426 -5.56 -11.60 32.32
C HIS A 426 -6.55 -11.99 33.44
N GLY A 427 -7.08 -13.21 33.44
CA GLY A 427 -8.12 -13.62 34.38
C GLY A 427 -9.48 -12.96 34.08
N GLU A 428 -10.29 -12.70 35.11
CA GLU A 428 -11.59 -12.05 34.91
C GLU A 428 -11.46 -10.58 34.52
N VAL A 429 -11.92 -10.26 33.31
CA VAL A 429 -11.90 -8.90 32.75
C VAL A 429 -13.30 -8.48 32.31
N ASP A 430 -13.74 -7.28 32.70
CA ASP A 430 -14.90 -6.61 32.11
C ASP A 430 -14.47 -5.74 30.91
N LEU A 431 -15.41 -5.02 30.28
CA LEU A 431 -15.12 -4.21 29.09
C LEU A 431 -14.07 -3.11 29.36
N ASN A 432 -14.24 -2.36 30.46
CA ASN A 432 -13.34 -1.25 30.79
C ASN A 432 -11.92 -1.78 31.00
N ARG A 433 -11.80 -2.84 31.80
CA ARG A 433 -10.54 -3.52 32.05
C ARG A 433 -9.96 -4.10 30.76
N ALA A 434 -10.78 -4.70 29.89
CA ALA A 434 -10.32 -5.27 28.63
C ALA A 434 -9.75 -4.21 27.67
N LEU A 435 -10.29 -2.98 27.67
CA LEU A 435 -9.72 -1.84 26.95
C LEU A 435 -8.42 -1.37 27.60
N GLU A 436 -8.41 -1.19 28.92
CA GLU A 436 -7.25 -0.76 29.74
C GLU A 436 -5.99 -1.59 29.45
N VAL A 437 -6.09 -2.92 29.61
CA VAL A 437 -4.97 -3.86 29.41
C VAL A 437 -4.88 -4.40 27.99
N SER A 438 -5.76 -3.94 27.10
CA SER A 438 -5.83 -4.41 25.71
C SER A 438 -5.95 -5.94 25.62
N CYS A 439 -6.84 -6.56 26.41
CA CYS A 439 -7.03 -8.01 26.42
C CYS A 439 -7.53 -8.51 25.06
N ASN A 440 -6.80 -9.35 24.33
CA ASN A 440 -7.29 -9.87 23.03
C ASN A 440 -8.41 -10.90 23.21
N TYR A 441 -8.30 -11.72 24.27
CA TYR A 441 -9.27 -12.80 24.54
C TYR A 441 -10.70 -12.28 24.68
N TYR A 442 -10.88 -11.21 25.46
CA TYR A 442 -12.20 -10.60 25.67
C TYR A 442 -12.87 -10.26 24.34
N PHE A 443 -12.15 -9.63 23.42
CA PHE A 443 -12.73 -9.25 22.14
C PHE A 443 -12.80 -10.41 21.13
N TYR A 444 -11.98 -11.47 21.28
CA TYR A 444 -12.21 -12.71 20.53
C TYR A 444 -13.57 -13.32 20.91
N GLU A 445 -13.88 -13.37 22.20
CA GLU A 445 -15.17 -13.80 22.73
C GLU A 445 -16.31 -12.92 22.20
N VAL A 446 -16.16 -11.59 22.23
CA VAL A 446 -17.18 -10.66 21.66
C VAL A 446 -17.46 -10.97 20.19
N ALA A 447 -16.40 -11.10 19.38
CA ALA A 447 -16.55 -11.38 17.95
C ALA A 447 -17.16 -12.76 17.68
N TYR A 448 -16.78 -13.77 18.48
CA TYR A 448 -17.35 -15.10 18.40
C TYR A 448 -18.85 -15.08 18.73
N ARG A 449 -19.25 -14.45 19.84
CA ARG A 449 -20.66 -14.31 20.23
C ARG A 449 -21.47 -13.52 19.21
N LEU A 450 -20.88 -12.50 18.60
CA LEU A 450 -21.52 -11.74 17.53
C LEU A 450 -21.82 -12.64 16.33
N ALA A 451 -20.85 -13.45 15.88
CA ALA A 451 -21.08 -14.42 14.82
C ALA A 451 -22.17 -15.44 15.17
N GLN A 452 -22.18 -15.96 16.40
CA GLN A 452 -23.23 -16.88 16.86
C GLN A 452 -24.61 -16.24 16.87
N LYS A 453 -24.72 -14.99 17.37
CA LYS A 453 -25.99 -14.26 17.42
C LYS A 453 -26.54 -13.94 16.03
N MET A 454 -25.66 -13.58 15.09
CA MET A 454 -26.04 -13.24 13.72
C MET A 454 -26.26 -14.48 12.82
N GLY A 455 -25.97 -15.67 13.33
CA GLY A 455 -26.22 -16.95 12.66
C GLY A 455 -25.12 -17.42 11.71
N SER A 456 -24.12 -16.59 11.42
CA SER A 456 -22.92 -17.00 10.68
C SER A 456 -21.73 -16.06 10.92
N ASN A 457 -20.53 -16.54 10.63
CA ASN A 457 -19.32 -15.71 10.65
C ASN A 457 -19.37 -14.55 9.66
N PHE A 458 -20.04 -14.74 8.52
CA PHE A 458 -20.22 -13.70 7.51
C PHE A 458 -21.09 -12.56 8.03
N GLU A 459 -22.22 -12.88 8.65
CA GLU A 459 -23.09 -11.86 9.23
C GLU A 459 -22.45 -11.20 10.47
N GLY A 460 -21.66 -11.96 11.24
CA GLY A 460 -20.85 -11.41 12.33
C GLY A 460 -19.86 -10.35 11.86
N ILE A 461 -19.07 -10.64 10.81
CA ILE A 461 -18.12 -9.65 10.26
C ILE A 461 -18.83 -8.49 9.56
N ASN A 462 -19.91 -8.76 8.81
CA ASN A 462 -20.70 -7.69 8.18
C ASN A 462 -21.23 -6.70 9.22
N THR A 463 -21.66 -7.22 10.39
CA THR A 463 -22.10 -6.37 11.50
C THR A 463 -20.97 -5.50 12.02
N LEU A 464 -19.77 -6.05 12.25
CA LEU A 464 -18.59 -5.25 12.64
C LEU A 464 -18.25 -4.19 11.58
N ASN A 465 -18.33 -4.55 10.30
CA ASN A 465 -18.03 -3.66 9.19
C ASN A 465 -19.02 -2.49 9.11
N ARG A 466 -20.30 -2.71 9.45
CA ARG A 466 -21.29 -1.62 9.60
C ARG A 466 -20.88 -0.63 10.67
N TYR A 467 -20.43 -1.10 11.84
CA TYR A 467 -19.96 -0.20 12.90
C TYR A 467 -18.65 0.50 12.52
N ALA A 468 -17.76 -0.14 11.77
CA ALA A 468 -16.55 0.51 11.24
C ALA A 468 -16.90 1.61 10.21
N ASP A 469 -17.88 1.36 9.35
CA ASP A 469 -18.42 2.33 8.39
C ASP A 469 -19.03 3.55 9.09
N LEU A 470 -19.71 3.39 10.23
CA LEU A 470 -20.25 4.51 11.03
C LEU A 470 -19.19 5.55 11.45
N PHE A 471 -17.92 5.15 11.53
CA PHE A 471 -16.81 6.04 11.84
C PHE A 471 -15.89 6.33 10.63
N GLY A 472 -16.35 6.01 9.42
CA GLY A 472 -15.67 6.31 8.16
C GLY A 472 -14.45 5.43 7.86
N LEU A 473 -14.37 4.20 8.37
CA LEU A 473 -13.27 3.29 8.01
C LEU A 473 -13.47 2.58 6.65
N SER A 474 -14.63 2.72 6.03
CA SER A 474 -15.00 2.08 4.75
C SER A 474 -14.62 2.89 3.53
N GLU A 475 -14.30 4.17 3.70
CA GLU A 475 -14.10 5.12 2.62
C GLU A 475 -12.92 6.08 2.84
N LYS A 476 -12.62 6.79 1.77
CA LYS A 476 -11.62 7.86 1.71
C LYS A 476 -11.91 9.01 2.69
N THR A 477 -10.87 9.71 3.14
CA THR A 477 -10.99 10.71 4.21
C THR A 477 -11.57 12.05 3.76
N GLY A 478 -11.64 12.29 2.46
CA GLY A 478 -12.09 13.56 1.88
C GLY A 478 -11.01 14.63 1.77
N ILE A 479 -9.80 14.35 2.27
CA ILE A 479 -8.67 15.27 2.22
C ILE A 479 -8.28 15.62 0.78
N GLU A 480 -7.74 16.80 0.58
CA GLU A 480 -7.30 17.33 -0.72
C GLU A 480 -5.98 16.72 -1.21
N LEU A 481 -5.57 15.60 -0.62
CA LEU A 481 -4.38 14.84 -0.98
C LEU A 481 -4.75 13.47 -1.52
N ASP A 482 -3.94 12.96 -2.42
CA ASP A 482 -4.11 11.59 -2.89
C ASP A 482 -3.85 10.60 -1.74
N GLU A 483 -4.79 9.66 -1.57
CA GLU A 483 -4.82 8.71 -0.46
C GLU A 483 -5.13 7.29 -0.94
N VAL A 484 -4.66 6.31 -0.16
CA VAL A 484 -4.93 4.89 -0.40
C VAL A 484 -6.37 4.56 -0.03
N GLN A 485 -7.00 3.64 -0.77
CA GLN A 485 -8.31 3.13 -0.37
C GLN A 485 -8.20 2.35 0.94
N PRO A 486 -9.09 2.58 1.93
CA PRO A 486 -9.11 1.74 3.11
C PRO A 486 -9.50 0.31 2.74
N ASN A 487 -9.11 -0.65 3.58
CA ASN A 487 -9.54 -2.02 3.44
C ASN A 487 -10.09 -2.54 4.77
N ILE A 488 -11.39 -2.75 4.82
CA ILE A 488 -12.04 -3.49 5.90
C ILE A 488 -12.07 -4.97 5.51
N SER A 489 -11.61 -5.83 6.41
CA SER A 489 -11.66 -7.28 6.22
C SER A 489 -13.07 -7.78 5.93
N SER A 490 -13.20 -8.54 4.86
CA SER A 490 -14.44 -9.18 4.44
C SER A 490 -14.16 -10.44 3.61
N PRO A 491 -15.17 -11.29 3.37
CA PRO A 491 -15.02 -12.45 2.49
C PRO A 491 -14.52 -12.10 1.08
N PHE A 492 -14.81 -10.88 0.60
CA PHE A 492 -14.27 -10.36 -0.66
C PHE A 492 -12.74 -10.42 -0.69
N ASN A 493 -12.07 -10.10 0.42
CA ASN A 493 -10.61 -10.14 0.50
C ASN A 493 -10.07 -11.56 0.33
N LEU A 494 -10.71 -12.54 0.98
CA LEU A 494 -10.36 -13.95 0.88
C LEU A 494 -10.55 -14.47 -0.55
N VAL A 495 -11.69 -14.15 -1.17
CA VAL A 495 -11.98 -14.50 -2.58
C VAL A 495 -10.92 -13.88 -3.50
N LYS A 496 -10.64 -12.58 -3.36
CA LYS A 496 -9.64 -11.88 -4.17
C LYS A 496 -8.25 -12.50 -4.05
N GLN A 497 -7.80 -12.82 -2.84
CA GLN A 497 -6.50 -13.46 -2.62
C GLN A 497 -6.46 -14.87 -3.24
N CYS A 498 -7.50 -15.67 -3.00
CA CYS A 498 -7.61 -17.01 -3.54
C CYS A 498 -7.59 -17.01 -5.07
N VAL A 499 -8.48 -16.23 -5.70
CA VAL A 499 -8.60 -16.17 -7.17
C VAL A 499 -7.26 -15.74 -7.77
N ARG A 500 -6.61 -14.72 -7.19
CA ARG A 500 -5.27 -14.30 -7.62
C ARG A 500 -4.24 -15.40 -7.46
N GLN A 501 -4.22 -16.12 -6.34
CA GLN A 501 -3.29 -17.22 -6.10
C GLN A 501 -3.48 -18.34 -7.14
N VAL A 502 -4.72 -18.74 -7.41
CA VAL A 502 -5.06 -19.79 -8.37
C VAL A 502 -4.70 -19.37 -9.80
N LEU A 503 -5.06 -18.15 -10.21
CA LEU A 503 -4.72 -17.64 -11.54
C LEU A 503 -3.21 -17.47 -11.72
N ASN A 504 -2.47 -17.05 -10.68
CA ASN A 504 -1.01 -17.01 -10.72
C ASN A 504 -0.39 -18.41 -10.81
N LYS A 505 -0.90 -19.39 -10.03
CA LYS A 505 -0.47 -20.79 -10.16
C LYS A 505 -0.60 -21.25 -11.61
N LEU A 506 -1.75 -20.99 -12.24
CA LEU A 506 -2.02 -21.34 -13.63
C LEU A 506 -1.11 -20.61 -14.63
N LYS A 507 -0.94 -19.29 -14.47
CA LYS A 507 -0.12 -18.44 -15.34
C LYS A 507 1.36 -18.84 -15.29
N ASP A 508 1.88 -19.10 -14.09
CA ASP A 508 3.31 -19.32 -13.82
C ASP A 508 3.68 -20.82 -13.70
N LEU A 509 2.84 -21.71 -14.25
CA LEU A 509 3.13 -23.15 -14.32
C LEU A 509 4.44 -23.41 -15.10
N SER A 510 5.45 -23.92 -14.40
CA SER A 510 6.68 -24.45 -15.01
C SER A 510 6.40 -25.75 -15.75
N MET A 511 7.24 -26.10 -16.73
CA MET A 511 7.10 -27.36 -17.49
C MET A 511 7.01 -28.60 -16.58
N SER A 512 7.79 -28.63 -15.50
CA SER A 512 7.78 -29.73 -14.53
C SER A 512 6.46 -29.85 -13.76
N LYS A 513 5.92 -28.73 -13.27
CA LYS A 513 4.64 -28.71 -12.53
C LYS A 513 3.45 -28.98 -13.45
N GLU A 514 3.55 -28.57 -14.70
CA GLU A 514 2.55 -28.87 -15.73
C GLU A 514 2.45 -30.38 -15.97
N GLN A 515 3.59 -31.07 -16.12
CA GLN A 515 3.62 -32.53 -16.26
C GLN A 515 3.09 -33.26 -15.01
N GLU A 516 3.41 -32.78 -13.81
CA GLU A 516 2.87 -33.31 -12.56
C GLU A 516 1.35 -33.19 -12.50
N LEU A 517 0.81 -31.99 -12.81
CA LEU A 517 -0.63 -31.75 -12.88
C LEU A 517 -1.32 -32.66 -13.91
N LEU A 518 -0.76 -32.78 -15.12
CA LEU A 518 -1.30 -33.66 -16.17
C LEU A 518 -1.32 -35.13 -15.73
N THR A 519 -0.27 -35.58 -15.04
CA THR A 519 -0.18 -36.94 -14.49
C THR A 519 -1.26 -37.19 -13.44
N THR A 520 -1.45 -36.25 -12.51
CA THR A 520 -2.53 -36.33 -11.51
C THR A 520 -3.92 -36.35 -12.14
N LEU A 521 -4.16 -35.46 -13.11
CA LEU A 521 -5.44 -35.39 -13.82
C LEU A 521 -5.74 -36.67 -14.58
N LYS A 522 -4.74 -37.25 -15.27
CA LYS A 522 -4.87 -38.53 -15.96
C LYS A 522 -5.25 -39.65 -14.99
N ALA A 523 -4.52 -39.76 -13.87
CA ALA A 523 -4.80 -40.77 -12.85
C ALA A 523 -6.19 -40.61 -12.19
N GLN A 524 -6.74 -39.39 -12.15
CA GLN A 524 -8.12 -39.15 -11.70
C GLN A 524 -9.15 -39.56 -12.74
N LEU A 525 -8.93 -39.25 -14.02
CA LEU A 525 -9.82 -39.65 -15.12
C LEU A 525 -9.85 -41.18 -15.33
N GLU A 526 -8.72 -41.86 -15.12
CA GLU A 526 -8.64 -43.34 -15.14
C GLU A 526 -9.51 -43.98 -14.04
N LYS A 527 -9.80 -43.28 -12.94
CA LYS A 527 -10.71 -43.75 -11.88
C LYS A 527 -12.18 -43.49 -12.19
N GLY A 528 -12.47 -42.57 -13.11
CA GLY A 528 -13.82 -42.27 -13.57
C GLY A 528 -13.93 -40.89 -14.22
N VAL A 529 -14.51 -40.84 -15.42
CA VAL A 529 -14.75 -39.63 -16.22
C VAL A 529 -16.15 -39.08 -15.99
N TYR A 530 -17.11 -39.93 -15.59
CA TYR A 530 -18.49 -39.54 -15.35
C TYR A 530 -18.71 -39.23 -13.86
N LEU A 531 -18.56 -37.97 -13.46
CA LEU A 531 -18.89 -37.51 -12.11
C LEU A 531 -20.12 -36.60 -12.12
N THR A 532 -21.08 -36.95 -11.27
CA THR A 532 -22.35 -36.26 -11.05
C THR A 532 -22.09 -34.93 -10.34
N ASP A 533 -22.48 -33.81 -10.95
CA ASP A 533 -22.76 -32.61 -10.16
C ASP A 533 -24.24 -32.61 -9.83
N SER A 534 -24.55 -32.56 -8.54
CA SER A 534 -25.88 -32.28 -8.03
C SER A 534 -26.34 -30.92 -8.56
N LEU A 535 -27.29 -30.93 -9.49
CA LEU A 535 -28.07 -29.74 -9.80
C LEU A 535 -28.90 -29.39 -8.56
N GLY A 536 -28.79 -28.13 -8.15
CA GLY A 536 -29.29 -27.63 -6.87
C GLY A 536 -30.78 -27.85 -6.61
N GLU A 537 -31.06 -27.79 -5.31
CA GLU A 537 -32.33 -27.64 -4.60
C GLU A 537 -33.63 -27.97 -5.35
N THR A 538 -34.31 -28.99 -4.82
CA THR A 538 -35.64 -29.53 -5.17
C THR A 538 -35.74 -30.31 -6.49
N ARG A 539 -35.31 -31.58 -6.48
CA ARG A 539 -35.83 -32.59 -7.41
C ARG A 539 -35.92 -33.98 -6.78
N LEU A 540 -36.88 -34.75 -7.29
CA LEU A 540 -37.41 -36.02 -6.76
C LEU A 540 -36.31 -37.09 -6.64
N GLU A 541 -36.33 -37.91 -5.57
CA GLU A 541 -35.41 -39.06 -5.30
C GLU A 541 -35.13 -39.99 -6.52
N VAL A 542 -36.05 -39.99 -7.49
CA VAL A 542 -36.01 -40.79 -8.71
C VAL A 542 -34.89 -40.35 -9.66
N GLU A 543 -34.65 -39.04 -9.76
CA GLU A 543 -33.70 -38.47 -10.72
C GLU A 543 -32.26 -38.73 -10.30
N GLU A 544 -31.95 -38.60 -9.00
CA GLU A 544 -30.63 -38.94 -8.44
C GLU A 544 -30.29 -40.43 -8.59
N ALA A 545 -31.26 -41.31 -8.29
CA ALA A 545 -31.08 -42.75 -8.45
C ALA A 545 -30.84 -43.15 -9.91
N PHE A 546 -31.47 -42.45 -10.86
CA PHE A 546 -31.23 -42.64 -12.29
C PHE A 546 -29.84 -42.17 -12.72
N GLN A 547 -29.42 -40.99 -12.30
CA GLN A 547 -28.08 -40.50 -12.61
C GLN A 547 -26.97 -41.40 -12.05
N TYR A 548 -27.14 -41.91 -10.82
CA TYR A 548 -26.19 -42.85 -10.22
C TYR A 548 -26.10 -44.17 -11.00
N GLU A 549 -27.24 -44.73 -11.40
CA GLU A 549 -27.24 -45.98 -12.16
C GLU A 549 -26.72 -45.77 -13.58
N LEU A 550 -27.10 -44.67 -14.23
CA LEU A 550 -26.65 -44.31 -15.56
C LEU A 550 -25.13 -44.16 -15.59
N LYS A 551 -24.55 -43.46 -14.62
CA LYS A 551 -23.09 -43.40 -14.41
C LYS A 551 -22.48 -44.80 -14.42
N ARG A 552 -23.02 -45.71 -13.61
CA ARG A 552 -22.48 -47.05 -13.42
C ARG A 552 -22.44 -47.86 -14.72
N GLN A 553 -23.42 -47.66 -15.60
CA GLN A 553 -23.49 -48.34 -16.89
C GLN A 553 -22.62 -47.68 -17.96
N LEU A 554 -22.50 -46.35 -17.94
CA LEU A 554 -21.75 -45.59 -18.95
C LEU A 554 -20.24 -45.57 -18.69
N GLU A 555 -19.80 -45.59 -17.43
CA GLU A 555 -18.39 -45.44 -17.06
C GLU A 555 -17.45 -46.42 -17.79
N PRO A 556 -17.72 -47.74 -17.88
CA PRO A 556 -16.84 -48.67 -18.58
C PRO A 556 -16.76 -48.40 -20.10
N LEU A 557 -17.86 -47.95 -20.70
CA LEU A 557 -17.93 -47.60 -22.13
C LEU A 557 -17.13 -46.33 -22.40
N LEU A 558 -17.28 -45.32 -21.54
CA LEU A 558 -16.56 -44.05 -21.63
C LEU A 558 -15.06 -44.22 -21.43
N GLN A 559 -14.63 -44.98 -20.41
CA GLN A 559 -13.21 -45.24 -20.16
C GLN A 559 -12.52 -45.89 -21.36
N LYS A 560 -13.11 -46.95 -21.91
CA LYS A 560 -12.58 -47.69 -23.08
C LYS A 560 -12.29 -46.78 -24.27
N VAL A 561 -13.11 -45.75 -24.45
CA VAL A 561 -13.09 -44.89 -25.63
C VAL A 561 -12.31 -43.60 -25.39
N LEU A 562 -12.26 -43.09 -24.16
CA LEU A 562 -11.59 -41.81 -23.84
C LEU A 562 -10.15 -41.97 -23.36
N GLU A 563 -9.80 -43.07 -22.70
CA GLU A 563 -8.45 -43.32 -22.14
C GLU A 563 -7.32 -43.17 -23.18
N PRO A 564 -7.45 -43.67 -24.43
CA PRO A 564 -6.41 -43.48 -25.45
C PRO A 564 -6.13 -42.02 -25.81
N HIS A 565 -7.01 -41.10 -25.45
CA HIS A 565 -6.96 -39.71 -25.87
C HIS A 565 -6.58 -38.73 -24.73
N TYR A 566 -6.43 -39.18 -23.48
CA TYR A 566 -6.11 -38.30 -22.35
C TYR A 566 -4.81 -37.51 -22.53
N ASP A 567 -3.78 -38.16 -23.11
CA ASP A 567 -2.47 -37.54 -23.35
C ASP A 567 -2.52 -36.44 -24.42
N VAL A 568 -3.62 -36.34 -25.19
CA VAL A 568 -3.86 -35.28 -26.17
C VAL A 568 -4.79 -34.21 -25.60
N PHE A 569 -5.90 -34.62 -24.98
CA PHE A 569 -6.93 -33.70 -24.51
C PHE A 569 -6.46 -32.82 -23.36
N LEU A 570 -5.81 -33.42 -22.34
CA LEU A 570 -5.43 -32.69 -21.13
C LEU A 570 -4.41 -31.57 -21.39
N PRO A 571 -3.31 -31.79 -22.14
CA PRO A 571 -2.36 -30.71 -22.44
C PRO A 571 -2.98 -29.61 -23.30
N GLN A 572 -3.85 -29.96 -24.26
CA GLN A 572 -4.52 -28.98 -25.12
C GLN A 572 -5.43 -28.04 -24.31
N ILE A 573 -6.27 -28.59 -23.44
CA ILE A 573 -7.19 -27.82 -22.59
C ILE A 573 -6.40 -26.91 -21.65
N LEU A 574 -5.40 -27.46 -20.97
CA LEU A 574 -4.58 -26.71 -20.04
C LEU A 574 -3.85 -25.56 -20.74
N SER A 575 -3.30 -25.80 -21.93
CA SER A 575 -2.64 -24.78 -22.75
C SER A 575 -3.60 -23.67 -23.20
N GLN A 576 -4.80 -24.03 -23.66
CA GLN A 576 -5.83 -23.05 -24.06
C GLN A 576 -6.26 -22.16 -22.89
N ILE A 577 -6.56 -22.77 -21.74
CA ILE A 577 -6.92 -22.06 -20.51
C ILE A 577 -5.78 -21.12 -20.07
N LYS A 578 -4.54 -21.60 -20.07
CA LYS A 578 -3.36 -20.82 -19.69
C LYS A 578 -3.14 -19.62 -20.62
N GLN A 579 -3.27 -19.81 -21.95
CA GLN A 579 -3.15 -18.73 -22.93
C GLN A 579 -4.27 -17.70 -22.79
N GLY A 580 -5.51 -18.15 -22.60
CA GLY A 580 -6.67 -17.29 -22.38
C GLY A 580 -6.54 -16.42 -21.14
N VAL A 581 -6.22 -17.04 -20.00
CA VAL A 581 -5.99 -16.33 -18.74
C VAL A 581 -4.78 -15.39 -18.83
N ALA A 582 -3.71 -15.78 -19.52
CA ALA A 582 -2.55 -14.90 -19.69
C ALA A 582 -2.88 -13.63 -20.49
N LYS A 583 -3.81 -13.73 -21.45
CA LYS A 583 -4.24 -12.61 -22.29
C LYS A 583 -5.12 -11.61 -21.52
N ASP A 584 -6.08 -12.10 -20.73
CA ASP A 584 -7.12 -11.28 -20.09
C ASP A 584 -7.07 -11.32 -18.55
N PHE A 585 -5.89 -11.56 -17.97
CA PHE A 585 -5.71 -11.89 -16.54
C PHE A 585 -6.50 -11.01 -15.55
N THR A 586 -6.38 -9.69 -15.70
CA THR A 586 -7.03 -8.73 -14.79
C THR A 586 -8.56 -8.79 -14.92
N GLN A 587 -9.07 -8.85 -16.14
CA GLN A 587 -10.50 -8.90 -16.42
C GLN A 587 -11.13 -10.19 -15.90
N VAL A 588 -10.49 -11.34 -16.12
CA VAL A 588 -10.94 -12.65 -15.62
C VAL A 588 -10.99 -12.65 -14.10
N MET A 589 -9.93 -12.14 -13.45
CA MET A 589 -9.86 -12.04 -11.99
C MET A 589 -11.02 -11.19 -11.44
N GLU A 590 -11.24 -10.00 -11.99
CA GLU A 590 -12.32 -9.10 -11.55
C GLU A 590 -13.70 -9.74 -11.75
N GLN A 591 -13.94 -10.34 -12.91
CA GLN A 591 -15.22 -10.98 -13.23
C GLN A 591 -15.52 -12.16 -12.29
N ILE A 592 -14.53 -13.00 -11.98
CA ILE A 592 -14.70 -14.11 -11.03
C ILE A 592 -15.05 -13.57 -9.64
N ILE A 593 -14.37 -12.52 -9.19
CA ILE A 593 -14.60 -11.94 -7.87
C ILE A 593 -16.03 -11.35 -7.80
N VAL A 594 -16.42 -10.50 -8.75
CA VAL A 594 -17.74 -9.85 -8.76
C VAL A 594 -18.86 -10.89 -8.83
N ASN A 595 -18.79 -11.83 -9.79
CA ASN A 595 -19.81 -12.87 -9.95
C ASN A 595 -19.90 -13.81 -8.74
N THR A 596 -18.80 -14.02 -8.02
CA THR A 596 -18.82 -14.79 -6.76
C THR A 596 -19.60 -14.06 -5.69
N MET A 597 -19.38 -12.76 -5.54
CA MET A 597 -19.98 -11.96 -4.47
C MET A 597 -21.46 -11.65 -4.74
N GLU A 598 -21.86 -11.54 -6.00
CA GLU A 598 -23.27 -11.34 -6.39
C GLU A 598 -24.15 -12.59 -6.23
N ARG A 599 -23.54 -13.79 -6.13
CA ARG A 599 -24.29 -15.04 -5.98
C ARG A 599 -24.91 -15.17 -4.59
N THR A 600 -26.23 -15.09 -4.54
CA THR A 600 -27.05 -15.22 -3.33
C THR A 600 -27.40 -16.66 -2.94
N THR A 601 -26.85 -17.68 -3.63
CA THR A 601 -27.15 -19.10 -3.35
C THR A 601 -26.77 -19.50 -1.92
N SER A 602 -27.48 -20.47 -1.33
CA SER A 602 -27.25 -21.03 0.02
C SER A 602 -25.96 -21.86 0.16
N THR A 603 -25.14 -21.93 -0.90
CA THR A 603 -23.94 -22.76 -0.99
C THR A 603 -22.72 -22.13 -0.30
N SER A 604 -21.72 -22.94 0.05
CA SER A 604 -20.50 -22.45 0.70
C SER A 604 -19.72 -21.49 -0.22
N LEU A 605 -18.95 -20.56 0.38
CA LEU A 605 -18.12 -19.61 -0.38
C LEU A 605 -17.15 -20.32 -1.33
N GLU A 606 -16.55 -21.43 -0.87
CA GLU A 606 -15.68 -22.27 -1.70
C GLU A 606 -16.40 -22.79 -2.95
N GLN A 607 -17.63 -23.30 -2.81
CA GLN A 607 -18.42 -23.80 -3.93
C GLN A 607 -18.81 -22.67 -4.89
N LYS A 608 -19.17 -21.49 -4.35
CA LYS A 608 -19.46 -20.30 -5.17
C LYS A 608 -18.24 -19.91 -6.01
N VAL A 609 -17.08 -19.77 -5.38
CA VAL A 609 -15.82 -19.43 -6.07
C VAL A 609 -15.51 -20.47 -7.14
N LYS A 610 -15.45 -21.77 -6.79
CA LYS A 610 -15.12 -22.83 -7.74
C LYS A 610 -16.06 -22.85 -8.94
N SER A 611 -17.36 -22.77 -8.71
CA SER A 611 -18.34 -22.80 -9.80
C SER A 611 -18.28 -21.57 -10.72
N VAL A 612 -18.06 -20.37 -10.17
CA VAL A 612 -17.84 -19.16 -10.99
C VAL A 612 -16.51 -19.25 -11.74
N PHE A 613 -15.47 -19.81 -11.12
CA PHE A 613 -14.17 -20.03 -11.73
C PHE A 613 -14.27 -20.99 -12.92
N ILE A 614 -14.98 -22.12 -12.78
CA ILE A 614 -15.29 -23.06 -13.86
C ILE A 614 -15.96 -22.35 -15.02
N GLN A 615 -17.05 -21.62 -14.76
CA GLN A 615 -17.79 -20.86 -15.80
C GLN A 615 -16.90 -19.85 -16.53
N SER A 616 -15.99 -19.21 -15.79
CA SER A 616 -15.09 -18.19 -16.35
C SER A 616 -13.96 -18.81 -17.19
N LEU A 617 -13.56 -20.06 -16.91
CA LEU A 617 -12.53 -20.76 -17.70
C LEU A 617 -13.11 -21.52 -18.89
N GLU A 618 -14.38 -21.93 -18.83
CA GLU A 618 -15.07 -22.65 -19.90
C GLU A 618 -15.04 -21.92 -21.26
N ILE A 619 -15.02 -20.58 -21.24
CA ILE A 619 -15.00 -19.73 -22.43
C ILE A 619 -13.71 -19.88 -23.26
N TYR A 620 -12.61 -20.33 -22.64
CA TYR A 620 -11.31 -20.48 -23.31
C TYR A 620 -11.14 -21.83 -23.99
N VAL A 621 -12.02 -22.78 -23.70
CA VAL A 621 -11.99 -24.11 -24.29
C VAL A 621 -12.72 -24.07 -25.64
N ASP A 622 -11.95 -24.23 -26.71
CA ASP A 622 -12.44 -24.13 -28.09
C ASP A 622 -13.24 -25.39 -28.54
N LYS A 623 -14.09 -25.22 -29.55
CA LYS A 623 -14.90 -26.28 -30.18
C LYS A 623 -14.07 -27.45 -30.72
N THR A 624 -12.77 -27.25 -30.98
CA THR A 624 -11.87 -28.33 -31.40
C THR A 624 -11.81 -29.49 -30.38
N LEU A 625 -11.96 -29.20 -29.08
CA LEU A 625 -12.10 -30.25 -28.06
C LEU A 625 -13.44 -30.97 -28.22
N ASP A 626 -14.53 -30.24 -28.40
CA ASP A 626 -15.87 -30.83 -28.56
C ASP A 626 -15.89 -31.79 -29.75
N GLU A 627 -15.25 -31.44 -30.86
CA GLU A 627 -15.12 -32.32 -32.03
C GLU A 627 -14.31 -33.58 -31.73
N SER A 628 -13.23 -33.46 -30.95
CA SER A 628 -12.39 -34.59 -30.56
C SER A 628 -13.12 -35.53 -29.57
N LEU A 629 -13.87 -34.97 -28.63
CA LEU A 629 -14.74 -35.73 -27.71
C LEU A 629 -15.90 -36.38 -28.46
N LYS A 630 -16.53 -35.70 -29.43
CA LYS A 630 -17.54 -36.29 -30.32
C LYS A 630 -16.98 -37.46 -31.12
N GLN A 631 -15.79 -37.30 -31.71
CA GLN A 631 -15.12 -38.38 -32.44
C GLN A 631 -14.85 -39.60 -31.58
N ALA A 632 -14.43 -39.39 -30.32
CA ALA A 632 -14.27 -40.47 -29.36
C ALA A 632 -15.64 -41.11 -29.07
N ILE A 633 -16.61 -40.36 -28.57
CA ILE A 633 -17.93 -40.87 -28.15
C ILE A 633 -18.69 -41.60 -29.28
N ASN A 634 -18.51 -41.19 -30.54
CA ASN A 634 -19.09 -41.87 -31.71
C ASN A 634 -18.53 -43.27 -31.97
N GLN A 635 -17.44 -43.66 -31.31
CA GLN A 635 -16.91 -45.03 -31.35
C GLN A 635 -17.67 -45.98 -30.41
N ILE A 636 -18.54 -45.46 -29.52
CA ILE A 636 -19.43 -46.28 -28.70
C ILE A 636 -20.57 -46.80 -29.59
N PRO A 637 -20.77 -48.12 -29.70
CA PRO A 637 -21.89 -48.69 -30.44
C PRO A 637 -23.24 -48.18 -29.92
N GLU A 638 -24.15 -47.86 -30.84
CA GLU A 638 -25.45 -47.26 -30.49
C GLU A 638 -26.31 -48.17 -29.62
N ASP A 639 -26.24 -49.47 -29.87
CA ASP A 639 -26.90 -50.52 -29.10
C ASP A 639 -26.35 -50.63 -27.67
N GLU A 640 -25.03 -50.55 -27.49
CA GLU A 640 -24.40 -50.54 -26.15
C GLU A 640 -24.80 -49.29 -25.35
N LEU A 641 -24.84 -48.12 -26.01
CA LEU A 641 -25.27 -46.87 -25.38
C LEU A 641 -26.75 -46.91 -24.99
N LEU A 642 -27.62 -47.37 -25.88
CA LEU A 642 -29.05 -47.50 -25.61
C LEU A 642 -29.33 -48.53 -24.49
N ASP A 643 -28.59 -49.65 -24.46
CA ASP A 643 -28.71 -50.64 -23.38
C ASP A 643 -28.27 -50.01 -22.04
N ALA A 644 -27.18 -49.26 -21.98
CA ALA A 644 -26.75 -48.59 -20.75
C ALA A 644 -27.85 -47.66 -20.17
N TYR A 645 -28.49 -46.85 -21.03
CA TYR A 645 -29.62 -46.02 -20.62
C TYR A 645 -30.84 -46.88 -20.22
N GLU A 646 -31.19 -47.90 -21.01
CA GLU A 646 -32.33 -48.79 -20.74
C GLU A 646 -32.17 -49.54 -19.41
N GLN A 647 -30.99 -50.07 -19.11
CA GLN A 647 -30.70 -50.74 -17.84
C GLN A 647 -30.83 -49.77 -16.66
N ALA A 648 -30.36 -48.53 -16.81
CA ALA A 648 -30.55 -47.50 -15.79
C ALA A 648 -32.04 -47.19 -15.56
N PHE A 649 -32.80 -46.99 -16.64
CA PHE A 649 -34.24 -46.76 -16.56
C PHE A 649 -34.98 -47.93 -15.90
N LEU A 650 -34.69 -49.17 -16.31
CA LEU A 650 -35.34 -50.37 -15.78
C LEU A 650 -35.05 -50.57 -14.29
N LYS A 651 -33.84 -50.28 -13.84
CA LYS A 651 -33.47 -50.46 -12.44
C LYS A 651 -34.17 -49.45 -11.52
N VAL A 652 -34.21 -48.18 -11.91
CA VAL A 652 -34.92 -47.13 -11.17
C VAL A 652 -36.43 -47.35 -11.23
N TYR A 653 -36.97 -47.71 -12.40
CA TYR A 653 -38.38 -48.05 -12.56
C TYR A 653 -38.82 -49.20 -11.63
N ARG A 654 -38.01 -50.26 -11.53
CA ARG A 654 -38.23 -51.38 -10.60
C ARG A 654 -38.15 -50.95 -9.13
N MET A 655 -37.30 -49.97 -8.81
CA MET A 655 -37.21 -49.39 -7.47
C MET A 655 -38.46 -48.56 -7.13
N GLN A 656 -38.95 -47.73 -8.06
CA GLN A 656 -40.11 -46.87 -7.87
C GLN A 656 -41.44 -47.62 -7.76
N ILE A 657 -41.67 -48.70 -8.53
CA ILE A 657 -42.91 -49.49 -8.43
C ILE A 657 -43.08 -50.15 -7.05
N ARG A 658 -41.97 -50.43 -6.35
CA ARG A 658 -41.99 -50.99 -4.99
C ARG A 658 -42.45 -49.97 -3.93
N LYS A 659 -42.37 -48.67 -4.22
CA LYS A 659 -42.89 -47.60 -3.37
C LYS A 659 -44.29 -47.21 -3.88
N ALA A 660 -45.35 -47.53 -3.13
CA ALA A 660 -46.75 -47.45 -3.58
C ALA A 660 -47.21 -46.06 -4.10
N ASP A 661 -46.53 -44.99 -3.70
CA ASP A 661 -46.90 -43.58 -3.94
C ASP A 661 -46.27 -42.93 -5.20
N GLN A 662 -45.46 -43.66 -5.99
CA GLN A 662 -44.66 -43.07 -7.09
C GLN A 662 -45.01 -43.61 -8.49
N ARG A 663 -46.25 -44.05 -8.69
CA ARG A 663 -46.72 -44.66 -9.96
C ARG A 663 -46.65 -43.72 -11.17
N GLU A 664 -46.86 -42.42 -10.99
CA GLU A 664 -46.77 -41.43 -12.10
C GLU A 664 -45.32 -41.20 -12.55
N SER A 665 -44.36 -41.15 -11.61
CA SER A 665 -42.92 -41.08 -11.94
C SER A 665 -42.43 -42.33 -12.66
N ALA A 666 -42.95 -43.51 -12.30
CA ALA A 666 -42.64 -44.77 -12.99
C ALA A 666 -43.16 -44.77 -14.44
N LYS A 667 -44.37 -44.25 -14.70
CA LYS A 667 -44.90 -44.10 -16.08
C LYS A 667 -44.05 -43.14 -16.92
N ALA A 668 -43.59 -42.03 -16.33
CA ALA A 668 -42.71 -41.08 -17.01
C ALA A 668 -41.37 -41.72 -17.43
N LEU A 669 -40.76 -42.53 -16.56
CA LEU A 669 -39.54 -43.29 -16.88
C LEU A 669 -39.76 -44.30 -18.02
N LEU A 670 -40.92 -44.97 -18.06
CA LEU A 670 -41.26 -45.92 -19.12
C LEU A 670 -41.48 -45.22 -20.48
N LEU A 671 -42.11 -44.05 -20.47
CA LEU A 671 -42.30 -43.24 -21.67
C LEU A 671 -40.97 -42.66 -22.19
N ALA A 672 -40.10 -42.21 -21.28
CA ALA A 672 -38.74 -41.79 -21.61
C ALA A 672 -37.90 -42.94 -22.21
N LYS A 673 -37.99 -44.14 -21.63
CA LYS A 673 -37.38 -45.37 -22.16
C LYS A 673 -37.80 -45.62 -23.62
N ASN A 674 -39.10 -45.55 -23.91
CA ASN A 674 -39.61 -45.82 -25.27
C ASN A 674 -39.18 -44.75 -26.30
N GLN A 675 -38.72 -43.58 -25.85
CA GLN A 675 -38.19 -42.51 -26.71
C GLN A 675 -36.65 -42.57 -26.87
N LEU A 676 -35.96 -43.49 -26.17
CA LEU A 676 -34.49 -43.59 -26.21
C LEU A 676 -33.90 -43.66 -27.62
N PRO A 677 -34.40 -44.52 -28.54
CA PRO A 677 -33.80 -44.66 -29.87
C PRO A 677 -33.89 -43.37 -30.70
N THR A 678 -34.94 -42.58 -30.47
CA THR A 678 -35.17 -41.30 -31.19
C THR A 678 -34.34 -40.13 -30.66
N LYS A 679 -33.62 -40.31 -29.54
CA LYS A 679 -32.86 -39.25 -28.84
C LYS A 679 -31.37 -39.55 -28.70
N ILE A 680 -30.86 -40.58 -29.38
CA ILE A 680 -29.48 -41.05 -29.20
C ILE A 680 -28.43 -39.97 -29.49
N GLU A 681 -28.61 -39.19 -30.56
CA GLU A 681 -27.72 -38.07 -30.89
C GLU A 681 -27.74 -36.98 -29.82
N THR A 682 -28.91 -36.67 -29.27
CA THR A 682 -29.05 -35.75 -28.13
C THR A 682 -28.30 -36.25 -26.90
N TYR A 683 -28.29 -37.57 -26.64
CA TYR A 683 -27.53 -38.13 -25.51
C TYR A 683 -26.02 -38.07 -25.74
N LYS A 684 -25.54 -38.32 -26.96
CA LYS A 684 -24.12 -38.15 -27.32
C LYS A 684 -23.67 -36.71 -27.13
N GLU A 685 -24.46 -35.72 -27.57
CA GLU A 685 -24.18 -34.30 -27.36
C GLU A 685 -24.14 -33.91 -25.87
N GLN A 686 -25.10 -34.42 -25.09
CA GLN A 686 -25.12 -34.21 -23.63
C GLN A 686 -23.91 -34.84 -22.94
N LEU A 687 -23.44 -36.00 -23.42
CA LEU A 687 -22.23 -36.66 -22.89
C LEU A 687 -20.98 -35.83 -23.19
N VAL A 688 -20.82 -35.32 -24.42
CA VAL A 688 -19.70 -34.42 -24.78
C VAL A 688 -19.65 -33.22 -23.84
N ALA A 689 -20.79 -32.53 -23.67
CA ALA A 689 -20.87 -31.36 -22.80
C ALA A 689 -20.54 -31.71 -21.35
N LYS A 690 -21.03 -32.85 -20.85
CA LYS A 690 -20.79 -33.28 -19.47
C LYS A 690 -19.33 -33.69 -19.22
N ILE A 691 -18.72 -34.41 -20.15
CA ILE A 691 -17.31 -34.81 -20.06
C ILE A 691 -16.40 -33.58 -20.12
N ARG A 692 -16.68 -32.62 -21.02
CA ARG A 692 -15.98 -31.35 -21.08
C ARG A 692 -16.02 -30.62 -19.73
N GLN A 693 -17.22 -30.44 -19.17
CA GLN A 693 -17.38 -29.80 -17.87
C GLN A 693 -16.59 -30.53 -16.78
N ASN A 694 -16.63 -31.86 -16.77
CA ASN A 694 -15.92 -32.66 -15.78
C ASN A 694 -14.39 -32.51 -15.88
N ILE A 695 -13.83 -32.47 -17.08
CA ILE A 695 -12.38 -32.25 -17.26
C ILE A 695 -11.99 -30.87 -16.71
N ILE A 696 -12.78 -29.83 -17.01
CA ILE A 696 -12.55 -28.47 -16.48
C ILE A 696 -12.68 -28.45 -14.95
N ASN A 697 -13.70 -29.13 -14.41
CA ASN A 697 -13.89 -29.27 -12.95
C ASN A 697 -12.68 -29.92 -12.29
N LEU A 698 -12.12 -30.99 -12.86
CA LEU A 698 -10.92 -31.66 -12.34
C LEU A 698 -9.72 -30.71 -12.36
N ILE A 699 -9.50 -30.00 -13.47
CA ILE A 699 -8.43 -28.99 -13.57
C ILE A 699 -8.60 -27.93 -12.47
N VAL A 700 -9.80 -27.35 -12.33
CA VAL A 700 -10.06 -26.33 -11.31
C VAL A 700 -9.88 -26.90 -9.90
N ASN A 701 -10.39 -28.09 -9.60
CA ASN A 701 -10.23 -28.69 -8.29
C ASN A 701 -8.77 -28.89 -7.91
N GLU A 702 -7.93 -29.37 -8.84
CA GLU A 702 -6.50 -29.53 -8.63
C GLU A 702 -5.77 -28.18 -8.45
N LEU A 703 -6.15 -27.14 -9.21
CA LEU A 703 -5.57 -25.81 -9.04
C LEU A 703 -5.87 -25.20 -7.65
N PHE A 704 -7.03 -25.56 -7.07
CA PHE A 704 -7.47 -25.14 -5.75
C PHE A 704 -6.89 -26.01 -4.61
N VAL A 705 -6.16 -27.09 -4.89
CA VAL A 705 -5.48 -27.87 -3.85
C VAL A 705 -4.50 -26.97 -3.08
N GLY A 706 -4.59 -27.01 -1.75
CA GLY A 706 -3.79 -26.19 -0.84
C GLY A 706 -4.18 -24.70 -0.81
N VAL A 707 -5.36 -24.34 -1.32
CA VAL A 707 -5.92 -22.98 -1.23
C VAL A 707 -7.03 -22.96 -0.19
N GLU A 708 -6.86 -22.17 0.86
CA GLU A 708 -7.83 -22.05 1.95
C GLU A 708 -8.86 -20.96 1.62
N LEU A 709 -10.14 -21.35 1.52
CA LEU A 709 -11.26 -20.48 1.14
C LEU A 709 -12.33 -20.36 2.23
N ASN A 710 -12.02 -20.84 3.42
CA ASN A 710 -12.96 -20.88 4.52
C ASN A 710 -12.80 -19.66 5.41
N TRP A 711 -13.87 -18.88 5.52
CA TRP A 711 -13.97 -17.83 6.53
C TRP A 711 -14.32 -18.45 7.88
N THR A 712 -13.29 -18.82 8.62
CA THR A 712 -13.41 -19.52 9.90
C THR A 712 -13.64 -18.56 11.06
N ASP A 713 -14.05 -19.11 12.21
CA ASP A 713 -14.15 -18.38 13.48
C ASP A 713 -12.80 -17.73 13.81
N GLY A 714 -11.69 -18.45 13.59
CA GLY A 714 -10.33 -17.96 13.77
C GLY A 714 -10.01 -16.72 12.94
N VAL A 715 -10.46 -16.66 11.68
CA VAL A 715 -10.34 -15.46 10.82
C VAL A 715 -11.20 -14.33 11.37
N THR A 716 -12.43 -14.64 11.79
CA THR A 716 -13.38 -13.65 12.34
C THR A 716 -12.85 -12.96 13.59
N VAL A 717 -12.39 -13.74 14.58
CA VAL A 717 -11.92 -13.19 15.86
C VAL A 717 -10.62 -12.39 15.71
N ARG A 718 -9.68 -12.83 14.84
CA ARG A 718 -8.47 -12.05 14.53
C ARG A 718 -8.81 -10.74 13.82
N THR A 719 -9.76 -10.79 12.90
CA THR A 719 -10.24 -9.61 12.17
C THR A 719 -10.81 -8.56 13.12
N ALA A 720 -11.61 -8.98 14.10
CA ALA A 720 -12.20 -8.08 15.09
C ALA A 720 -11.15 -7.36 15.97
N MET A 721 -9.88 -7.81 15.98
CA MET A 721 -8.78 -7.15 16.70
C MET A 721 -8.07 -6.10 15.85
N GLY A 722 -8.60 -5.76 14.67
CA GLY A 722 -7.89 -4.90 13.72
C GLY A 722 -6.72 -5.61 13.04
N GLN A 723 -6.73 -6.95 12.96
CA GLN A 723 -5.81 -7.74 12.14
C GLN A 723 -6.54 -8.38 10.94
N GLY A 724 -5.94 -9.40 10.33
CA GLY A 724 -6.47 -10.05 9.13
C GLY A 724 -6.17 -9.20 7.90
N TYR A 725 -7.20 -8.91 7.10
CA TYR A 725 -7.07 -8.05 5.92
C TYR A 725 -7.23 -6.57 6.24
N ASN A 726 -7.56 -6.19 7.48
CA ASN A 726 -7.75 -4.80 7.85
C ASN A 726 -6.48 -4.01 7.55
N ALA A 727 -6.62 -2.94 6.77
CA ALA A 727 -5.51 -2.07 6.42
C ALA A 727 -6.03 -0.64 6.23
N PHE A 728 -5.55 0.25 7.09
CA PHE A 728 -5.94 1.66 7.09
C PHE A 728 -4.71 2.56 7.12
N SER A 729 -4.80 3.72 6.48
CA SER A 729 -3.80 4.76 6.62
C SER A 729 -3.91 5.42 8.00
N PRO A 730 -2.82 6.03 8.51
CA PRO A 730 -2.90 6.84 9.72
C PRO A 730 -3.99 7.91 9.64
N LEU A 731 -4.15 8.54 8.46
CA LEU A 731 -5.19 9.54 8.26
C LEU A 731 -6.61 8.98 8.46
N GLN A 732 -6.87 7.76 8.01
CA GLN A 732 -8.17 7.09 8.21
C GLN A 732 -8.40 6.77 9.70
N ILE A 733 -7.36 6.35 10.41
CA ILE A 733 -7.43 6.06 11.85
C ILE A 733 -7.67 7.33 12.67
N VAL A 734 -7.03 8.46 12.36
CA VAL A 734 -7.27 9.69 13.12
C VAL A 734 -8.68 10.24 12.90
N ARG A 735 -9.25 10.12 11.68
CA ARG A 735 -10.67 10.45 11.42
C ARG A 735 -11.61 9.59 12.26
N TYR A 736 -11.34 8.28 12.30
CA TYR A 736 -12.06 7.33 13.12
C TYR A 736 -12.05 7.73 14.62
N ILE A 737 -10.88 8.09 15.15
CA ILE A 737 -10.77 8.55 16.54
C ILE A 737 -11.47 9.89 16.76
N ALA A 738 -11.44 10.81 15.79
CA ALA A 738 -12.18 12.07 15.87
C ALA A 738 -13.69 11.84 16.01
N GLY A 739 -14.26 10.91 15.22
CA GLY A 739 -15.65 10.48 15.35
C GLY A 739 -15.95 9.88 16.73
N ILE A 740 -15.09 8.99 17.23
CA ILE A 740 -15.22 8.47 18.61
C ILE A 740 -15.20 9.60 19.63
N ALA A 741 -14.29 10.57 19.49
CA ALA A 741 -14.11 11.66 20.43
C ALA A 741 -15.35 12.57 20.51
N ASN A 742 -15.90 12.98 19.36
CA ASN A 742 -17.03 13.91 19.32
C ASN A 742 -18.40 13.25 19.54
N LYS A 743 -18.51 11.91 19.39
CA LYS A 743 -19.72 11.08 19.62
C LYS A 743 -20.93 11.41 18.74
N LYS A 744 -20.82 12.35 17.82
CA LYS A 744 -21.95 12.93 17.09
C LYS A 744 -21.88 12.65 15.60
N VAL A 745 -20.73 12.89 14.99
CA VAL A 745 -20.64 12.96 13.53
C VAL A 745 -19.23 12.63 13.06
N THR A 746 -19.13 11.96 11.92
CA THR A 746 -17.87 11.79 11.21
C THR A 746 -17.75 12.88 10.14
N TYR A 747 -16.69 13.68 10.21
CA TYR A 747 -16.38 14.73 9.21
C TYR A 747 -15.40 14.23 8.16
N ASP A 748 -15.48 14.77 6.95
CA ASP A 748 -14.34 14.75 6.03
C ASP A 748 -13.18 15.53 6.65
N LEU A 749 -11.97 15.05 6.38
CA LEU A 749 -10.75 15.76 6.75
C LEU A 749 -10.40 16.78 5.68
N ARG A 750 -9.83 17.91 6.10
CA ARG A 750 -9.44 18.99 5.19
C ARG A 750 -8.14 19.67 5.59
N LEU A 751 -7.36 20.06 4.60
CA LEU A 751 -6.20 20.92 4.72
C LEU A 751 -6.50 22.34 4.27
N VAL A 752 -7.47 22.56 3.38
CA VAL A 752 -7.78 23.89 2.87
C VAL A 752 -8.80 24.57 3.77
N GLN A 753 -8.35 25.60 4.50
CA GLN A 753 -9.20 26.45 5.31
C GLN A 753 -10.01 27.42 4.45
N GLY A 754 -9.39 27.95 3.40
CA GLY A 754 -10.07 28.83 2.44
C GLY A 754 -9.17 29.27 1.30
N ILE A 755 -9.78 29.88 0.30
CA ILE A 755 -9.11 30.31 -0.93
C ILE A 755 -9.34 31.80 -1.13
N ARG A 756 -8.27 32.55 -1.38
CA ARG A 756 -8.35 33.97 -1.72
C ARG A 756 -8.17 34.18 -3.22
N SER A 757 -9.16 34.82 -3.86
CA SER A 757 -9.07 35.27 -5.25
C SER A 757 -8.93 36.78 -5.34
N TYR A 758 -8.41 37.25 -6.47
CA TYR A 758 -8.16 38.66 -6.77
C TYR A 758 -8.93 39.04 -8.03
N GLU A 759 -10.15 39.56 -7.88
CA GLU A 759 -11.03 39.93 -8.99
C GLU A 759 -11.26 41.45 -9.03
N ALA A 760 -10.96 42.09 -10.16
CA ALA A 760 -11.21 43.52 -10.39
C ALA A 760 -10.71 44.46 -9.27
N GLY A 761 -9.55 44.16 -8.69
CA GLY A 761 -8.95 44.95 -7.60
C GLY A 761 -9.55 44.72 -6.22
N ARG A 762 -10.44 43.72 -6.06
CA ARG A 762 -10.97 43.28 -4.77
C ARG A 762 -10.45 41.89 -4.44
N SER A 763 -10.14 41.63 -3.18
CA SER A 763 -9.85 40.29 -2.72
C SER A 763 -11.09 39.64 -2.12
N LEU A 764 -11.46 38.46 -2.61
CA LEU A 764 -12.55 37.65 -2.07
C LEU A 764 -11.93 36.44 -1.36
N TYR A 765 -12.33 36.20 -0.11
CA TYR A 765 -11.92 35.03 0.65
C TYR A 765 -13.11 34.07 0.79
N GLU A 766 -12.96 32.88 0.22
CA GLU A 766 -13.93 31.80 0.27
C GLU A 766 -13.50 30.81 1.35
N VAL A 767 -14.25 30.76 2.44
CA VAL A 767 -14.02 29.81 3.54
C VAL A 767 -14.50 28.43 3.10
N THR A 768 -13.65 27.42 3.23
CA THR A 768 -14.10 26.03 3.18
C THR A 768 -14.91 25.76 4.44
N LEU A 769 -16.07 25.10 4.36
CA LEU A 769 -16.86 24.71 5.55
C LEU A 769 -16.61 23.24 5.92
N PRO A 770 -16.70 22.87 7.21
CA PRO A 770 -16.65 21.46 7.62
C PRO A 770 -17.73 20.65 6.92
N HIS A 771 -17.39 19.45 6.45
CA HIS A 771 -18.32 18.59 5.72
C HIS A 771 -18.66 17.34 6.56
N PRO A 772 -19.82 17.30 7.23
CA PRO A 772 -20.26 16.12 7.96
C PRO A 772 -20.72 15.05 6.97
N ILE A 773 -20.18 13.83 7.10
CA ILE A 773 -20.47 12.70 6.22
C ILE A 773 -21.63 11.87 6.76
N ARG A 774 -21.62 11.62 8.09
CA ARG A 774 -22.58 10.73 8.74
C ARG A 774 -22.73 11.01 10.23
N ASP A 775 -23.96 10.90 10.72
CA ASP A 775 -24.25 10.92 12.15
C ASP A 775 -23.86 9.58 12.81
N ILE A 776 -23.32 9.67 14.02
CA ILE A 776 -22.95 8.51 14.83
C ILE A 776 -24.18 8.09 15.63
N THR A 777 -24.86 7.05 15.15
CA THR A 777 -26.07 6.50 15.78
C THR A 777 -25.73 5.41 16.80
N VAL A 778 -24.86 5.74 17.76
CA VAL A 778 -24.47 4.85 18.88
C VAL A 778 -24.99 5.48 20.17
N SER A 779 -25.48 4.68 21.12
CA SER A 779 -25.98 5.24 22.38
C SER A 779 -24.90 6.01 23.16
N ASP A 780 -25.28 7.14 23.77
CA ASP A 780 -24.38 7.92 24.64
C ASP A 780 -23.79 7.06 25.76
N TYR A 781 -24.58 6.11 26.28
CA TYR A 781 -24.14 5.16 27.28
C TYR A 781 -22.97 4.31 26.79
N THR A 782 -23.09 3.69 25.61
CA THR A 782 -22.00 2.95 24.97
C THR A 782 -20.80 3.84 24.73
N MET A 783 -20.99 5.03 24.14
CA MET A 783 -19.88 5.96 23.86
C MET A 783 -19.13 6.39 25.12
N ASN A 784 -19.83 6.59 26.24
CA ASN A 784 -19.21 6.93 27.53
C ASN A 784 -18.40 5.77 28.11
N LEU A 785 -18.84 4.52 27.93
CA LEU A 785 -18.06 3.34 28.33
C LEU A 785 -16.78 3.19 27.50
N ILE A 786 -16.86 3.42 26.19
CA ILE A 786 -15.68 3.43 25.32
C ILE A 786 -14.70 4.51 25.75
N HIS A 787 -15.20 5.73 25.98
CA HIS A 787 -14.39 6.84 26.49
C HIS A 787 -13.72 6.49 27.81
N GLN A 788 -14.46 5.93 28.77
CA GLN A 788 -13.89 5.53 30.05
C GLN A 788 -12.80 4.46 29.88
N GLY A 789 -13.04 3.42 29.09
CA GLY A 789 -12.01 2.41 28.81
C GLY A 789 -10.77 3.00 28.12
N MET A 790 -10.93 4.01 27.27
CA MET A 790 -9.83 4.76 26.66
C MET A 790 -9.08 5.64 27.67
N LEU A 791 -9.77 6.19 28.68
CA LEU A 791 -9.14 6.91 29.80
C LEU A 791 -8.35 5.94 30.69
N ASP A 792 -8.90 4.76 30.95
CA ASP A 792 -8.27 3.74 31.80
C ASP A 792 -6.96 3.21 31.19
N VAL A 793 -6.82 3.19 29.85
CA VAL A 793 -5.53 2.92 29.17
C VAL A 793 -4.40 3.86 29.65
N ILE A 794 -4.75 5.08 30.05
CA ILE A 794 -3.83 6.15 30.47
C ILE A 794 -3.72 6.22 32.00
N GLN A 795 -4.80 6.03 32.74
CA GLN A 795 -4.84 6.28 34.20
C GLN A 795 -5.10 5.03 35.05
N GLY A 796 -5.60 3.96 34.45
CA GLY A 796 -5.90 2.69 35.11
C GLY A 796 -4.64 2.05 35.70
N GLU A 797 -4.83 1.14 36.66
CA GLU A 797 -3.74 0.53 37.42
C GLU A 797 -2.75 -0.25 36.54
N GLU A 798 -3.21 -0.85 35.44
CA GLU A 798 -2.36 -1.57 34.47
C GLU A 798 -2.57 -1.07 33.03
N GLY A 799 -2.97 0.19 32.89
CA GLY A 799 -3.14 0.83 31.59
C GLY A 799 -1.89 0.76 30.72
N THR A 800 -2.04 0.29 29.49
CA THR A 800 -0.92 0.05 28.56
C THR A 800 -0.08 1.29 28.19
N ALA A 801 -0.58 2.50 28.47
CA ALA A 801 0.14 3.77 28.27
C ALA A 801 0.36 4.56 29.57
N ARG A 802 0.00 3.98 30.72
CA ARG A 802 0.04 4.64 32.04
C ARG A 802 1.42 5.19 32.39
N GLU A 803 2.47 4.41 32.25
CA GLU A 803 3.82 4.81 32.68
C GLU A 803 4.33 6.07 31.98
N ILE A 804 3.91 6.31 30.73
CA ILE A 804 4.33 7.47 29.94
C ILE A 804 3.52 8.72 30.31
N PHE A 805 2.23 8.54 30.61
CA PHE A 805 1.26 9.63 30.78
C PHE A 805 0.80 9.89 32.22
N LYS A 806 1.24 9.10 33.21
CA LYS A 806 0.80 9.20 34.63
C LYS A 806 0.82 10.61 35.24
N ASN A 807 1.75 11.47 34.80
CA ASN A 807 1.92 12.84 35.29
C ASN A 807 1.59 13.90 34.22
N PHE A 808 0.90 13.50 33.15
CA PHE A 808 0.51 14.44 32.10
C PHE A 808 -0.67 15.29 32.58
N PRO A 809 -0.63 16.63 32.45
CA PRO A 809 -1.58 17.52 33.12
C PRO A 809 -2.98 17.53 32.50
N VAL A 810 -3.14 17.03 31.28
CA VAL A 810 -4.41 16.98 30.56
C VAL A 810 -4.89 15.53 30.53
N ALA A 811 -6.16 15.29 30.86
CA ALA A 811 -6.74 13.95 30.74
C ALA A 811 -6.84 13.55 29.26
N ILE A 812 -6.49 12.30 28.95
CA ILE A 812 -6.43 11.77 27.57
C ILE A 812 -7.25 10.49 27.52
N GLY A 813 -8.12 10.37 26.52
CA GLY A 813 -8.68 9.09 26.10
C GLY A 813 -7.85 8.52 24.96
N ALA A 814 -7.22 7.35 25.13
CA ALA A 814 -6.39 6.76 24.08
C ALA A 814 -6.48 5.23 24.00
N LYS A 815 -5.90 4.69 22.94
CA LYS A 815 -5.68 3.27 22.75
C LYS A 815 -4.33 3.01 22.09
N THR A 816 -3.62 2.03 22.63
CA THR A 816 -2.41 1.45 22.05
C THR A 816 -2.75 0.31 21.08
N GLY A 817 -1.93 0.13 20.05
CA GLY A 817 -2.04 -0.97 19.09
C GLY A 817 -0.68 -1.54 18.71
N THR A 818 -0.61 -2.86 18.65
CA THR A 818 0.49 -3.59 18.01
C THR A 818 -0.12 -4.43 16.90
N ALA A 819 0.40 -4.30 15.69
CA ALA A 819 -0.06 -5.05 14.53
C ALA A 819 1.09 -5.89 13.97
N GLU A 820 0.86 -7.20 13.88
CA GLU A 820 1.82 -8.15 13.32
C GLU A 820 1.69 -8.16 11.80
N ASP A 821 2.82 -7.99 11.10
CA ASP A 821 2.94 -8.08 9.65
C ASP A 821 4.13 -8.98 9.29
N GLY A 822 3.84 -10.27 9.10
CA GLY A 822 4.85 -11.29 8.82
C GLY A 822 5.81 -11.47 10.01
N LYS A 823 7.04 -10.98 9.88
CA LYS A 823 8.07 -11.03 10.94
C LYS A 823 8.23 -9.71 11.70
N HIS A 824 7.53 -8.67 11.27
CA HIS A 824 7.65 -7.34 11.81
C HIS A 824 6.41 -6.94 12.59
N GLU A 825 6.57 -6.02 13.51
CA GLU A 825 5.48 -5.42 14.28
C GLU A 825 5.41 -3.92 14.02
N HIS A 826 4.19 -3.40 13.86
CA HIS A 826 3.92 -1.97 13.78
C HIS A 826 3.30 -1.48 15.09
N ALA A 827 3.74 -0.32 15.55
CA ALA A 827 3.24 0.29 16.78
C ALA A 827 2.31 1.45 16.46
N TRP A 828 1.16 1.47 17.11
CA TRP A 828 0.12 2.48 16.98
C TRP A 828 -0.20 3.09 18.35
N PHE A 829 -0.39 4.39 18.37
CA PHE A 829 -1.04 5.12 19.44
C PHE A 829 -2.10 6.02 18.80
N ALA A 830 -3.33 5.95 19.29
CA ALA A 830 -4.41 6.78 18.77
C ALA A 830 -5.30 7.24 19.93
N GLY A 831 -5.68 8.52 19.95
CA GLY A 831 -6.45 9.07 21.07
C GLY A 831 -6.88 10.51 20.84
N PHE A 832 -7.56 11.07 21.84
CA PHE A 832 -8.05 12.44 21.82
C PHE A 832 -7.83 13.11 23.17
N ALA A 833 -7.76 14.44 23.14
CA ALA A 833 -7.60 15.27 24.33
C ALA A 833 -8.23 16.66 24.15
N PRO A 834 -8.62 17.33 25.25
CA PRO A 834 -8.82 16.77 26.59
C PRO A 834 -9.92 15.69 26.63
N TYR A 835 -9.94 14.85 27.66
CA TYR A 835 -10.93 13.77 27.80
C TYR A 835 -12.37 14.31 27.93
N GLU A 836 -12.56 15.34 28.74
CA GLU A 836 -13.87 15.85 29.15
C GLU A 836 -14.54 16.66 28.04
N ALA A 837 -13.75 17.42 27.28
CA ALA A 837 -14.18 18.22 26.15
C ALA A 837 -13.15 18.09 25.02
N PRO A 838 -13.23 17.00 24.22
CA PRO A 838 -12.25 16.73 23.18
C PRO A 838 -12.12 17.89 22.20
N GLN A 839 -10.87 18.31 21.96
CA GLN A 839 -10.51 19.37 21.01
C GLN A 839 -9.80 18.78 19.81
N ILE A 840 -8.81 17.91 20.07
CA ILE A 840 -8.01 17.27 19.03
C ILE A 840 -8.07 15.75 19.16
N ALA A 841 -8.01 15.08 18.02
CA ALA A 841 -7.66 13.67 17.90
C ALA A 841 -6.28 13.56 17.25
N LEU A 842 -5.51 12.56 17.66
CA LEU A 842 -4.21 12.28 17.08
C LEU A 842 -4.00 10.79 16.87
N VAL A 843 -3.11 10.51 15.93
CA VAL A 843 -2.54 9.18 15.71
C VAL A 843 -1.04 9.30 15.55
N VAL A 844 -0.32 8.31 16.07
CA VAL A 844 1.09 8.07 15.79
C VAL A 844 1.25 6.60 15.43
N THR A 845 1.91 6.32 14.31
CA THR A 845 2.32 4.97 13.93
C THR A 845 3.80 4.93 13.62
N LEU A 846 4.47 3.87 14.05
CA LEU A 846 5.84 3.54 13.70
C LEU A 846 5.86 2.17 13.03
N TYR A 847 6.64 2.04 11.96
CA TYR A 847 6.72 0.81 11.19
C TYR A 847 7.94 0.00 11.61
N ASN A 848 7.79 -1.33 11.64
CA ASN A 848 8.83 -2.31 11.98
C ASN A 848 9.54 -2.00 13.31
N THR A 849 8.77 -1.75 14.36
CA THR A 849 9.30 -1.38 15.68
C THR A 849 9.90 -2.53 16.46
N ASP A 850 9.46 -3.75 16.21
CA ASP A 850 10.03 -5.01 16.73
C ASP A 850 10.47 -4.92 18.22
N GLY A 851 9.50 -4.64 19.10
CA GLY A 851 9.70 -4.49 20.54
C GLY A 851 9.84 -3.05 21.06
N LEU A 852 9.87 -2.03 20.18
CA LEU A 852 9.99 -0.61 20.55
C LEU A 852 8.66 0.17 20.47
N GLY A 853 7.55 -0.48 20.78
CA GLY A 853 6.21 0.10 20.60
C GLY A 853 5.91 1.34 21.46
N SER A 854 6.54 1.46 22.62
CA SER A 854 6.39 2.62 23.52
C SER A 854 6.88 3.93 22.92
N THR A 855 7.76 3.89 21.92
CA THR A 855 8.25 5.06 21.18
C THR A 855 7.10 5.85 20.55
N SER A 856 6.05 5.16 20.03
CA SER A 856 4.86 5.82 19.49
C SER A 856 4.11 6.66 20.53
N GLN A 857 4.06 6.19 21.78
CA GLN A 857 3.41 6.86 22.90
C GLN A 857 4.20 8.08 23.37
N LEU A 858 5.55 7.99 23.38
CA LEU A 858 6.43 9.12 23.68
C LEU A 858 6.29 10.25 22.65
N ILE A 859 6.17 9.90 21.37
CA ILE A 859 5.91 10.89 20.30
C ILE A 859 4.56 11.56 20.52
N ALA A 860 3.50 10.79 20.79
CA ALA A 860 2.18 11.32 21.08
C ALA A 860 2.19 12.29 22.28
N LYS A 861 2.93 11.95 23.33
CA LYS A 861 3.13 12.84 24.48
C LYS A 861 3.81 14.14 24.08
N ASP A 862 4.88 14.09 23.30
CA ASP A 862 5.58 15.30 22.84
C ASP A 862 4.64 16.20 22.02
N ILE A 863 3.80 15.62 21.14
CA ILE A 863 2.81 16.36 20.33
C ILE A 863 1.80 17.06 21.24
N LEU A 864 1.23 16.32 22.20
CA LEU A 864 0.25 16.85 23.16
C LEU A 864 0.85 17.95 24.05
N GLU A 865 2.09 17.77 24.52
CA GLU A 865 2.81 18.80 25.28
C GLU A 865 2.96 20.11 24.49
N ASN A 866 3.30 20.03 23.20
CA ASN A 866 3.44 21.22 22.36
C ASN A 866 2.09 21.89 22.09
N TYR A 867 1.06 21.12 21.74
CA TYR A 867 -0.28 21.64 21.47
C TYR A 867 -0.85 22.40 22.69
N PHE A 868 -0.77 21.81 23.89
CA PHE A 868 -1.34 22.45 25.08
C PHE A 868 -0.47 23.57 25.66
N LYS A 869 0.86 23.55 25.45
CA LYS A 869 1.72 24.71 25.78
C LYS A 869 1.36 25.92 24.93
N GLU A 870 1.26 25.75 23.62
CA GLU A 870 0.90 26.85 22.71
C GLU A 870 -0.52 27.37 22.94
N SER A 871 -1.46 26.52 23.37
CA SER A 871 -2.83 26.95 23.69
C SER A 871 -2.89 27.95 24.87
N GLN A 872 -1.95 27.87 25.82
CA GLN A 872 -1.84 28.82 26.93
C GLN A 872 -1.31 30.18 26.46
N ASP A 873 -0.42 30.20 25.46
CA ASP A 873 0.10 31.43 24.87
C ASP A 873 -0.89 32.07 23.87
N LYS A 874 -1.73 31.26 23.19
CA LYS A 874 -2.75 31.74 22.23
C LYS A 874 -3.97 32.41 22.88
N GLN A 875 -4.23 32.21 24.18
CA GLN A 875 -5.26 32.97 24.90
C GLN A 875 -4.98 34.49 24.96
N ALA A 876 -3.81 34.96 24.50
CA ALA A 876 -3.46 36.37 24.43
C ALA A 876 -3.62 37.03 23.03
N THR A 877 -3.99 36.30 21.96
CA THR A 877 -3.83 36.81 20.58
C THR A 877 -5.04 36.71 19.64
N LEU A 878 -6.19 36.19 20.07
CA LEU A 878 -7.39 36.10 19.22
C LEU A 878 -8.22 37.39 19.13
N GLU A 879 -7.82 38.50 19.76
CA GLU A 879 -8.52 39.79 19.65
C GLU A 879 -7.94 40.77 18.61
N ASN A 880 -6.90 40.43 17.85
CA ASN A 880 -6.43 41.33 16.78
C ASN A 880 -5.90 40.57 15.58
N ILE A 881 -6.65 40.64 14.48
CA ILE A 881 -6.25 41.03 13.11
C ILE A 881 -7.39 40.55 12.20
N PHE A 882 -8.51 41.25 12.24
CA PHE A 882 -9.46 41.47 11.15
C PHE A 882 -10.41 42.58 11.61
N VAL A 883 -9.85 43.79 11.74
CA VAL A 883 -10.63 45.02 11.68
C VAL A 883 -9.89 45.95 10.72
N ASP A 884 -10.66 46.37 9.71
CA ASP A 884 -10.41 47.21 8.53
C ASP A 884 -9.68 46.61 7.31
#